data_AF-A0A450ZGR4-F1
#
_entry.id   AF-A0A450ZGR4-F1
#
_cell.length_a   1.000
_cell.length_b   1.000
_cell.length_c   1.000
_cell.angle_alpha   90.00
_cell.angle_beta   90.00
_cell.angle_gamma   90.00
#
_symmetry.space_group_name_H-M   'P 1'
#
loop_
_entity.id
_entity.type
_entity.pdbx_description
1 polymer ?
#
loop_
_entity_poly.entity_id
_entity_poly.type
_entity_poly.pdbx_seq_one_letter_code
_entity_poly.pdbx_strand_id
1 'polypeptide(L)'
;MIAERRYSMHGFRTIPIICLLLFGFGVDVLHAGSRAQGRGVVSVAIEDHEGRQVGLYRESHALVIGVAGYHNGWPKLPGARRDVTAVAEALIDNGFQVKTVLDPSSDQLAKAFEDFIIQYGRKAENRLLFYFAGHGHTVKPKWGNPMGYIVPKDAPNPNRDEAGFEALALPMQRIEEYALKIRAKHAIFLFDSCFSGSLFAITRSVPENISARTAEPVRQFITAGTEKETVPDESIFRRQFVAALAGEGDMNGDGFLTGVELGEFLHEKVANYSKGSQHPQYGKIRNPHLDKGDFVFRIMAQGPAVSAKNTQAPIEAPAYPGTAGPAMELEFWNNIKQRKDPDMFRAYLEQYPKGSFAALAELKIKKLESQSVKSSLQTGSRTGPQTAWVMGTAQGAFAHPTKLIVRSNVSGDTVYLDGKAMGPTGAVPHILSPGEHTIRVEKQGFEPFETKITLTAGTKKTIRARLMPVTTVGWAKAPSAVPINQSKTGSQAGARTGSRTGARTGSRTGARTGSRTGARTGARTGSQTASVMGTAQGAFAHPTPGQTFRDRLKDGSLGPQMMVIPAGEFRMGSPKGDGNSYEHPQHRVRIKNAFALGVTEVTFQEYDRFARATERKLPKDKGWGRGKRPVIYVSWDDATAYAMWLSGQTGQRYRLPTEAEWEYAARAGTTTPFSTGDCITTSQANYDGNYDYANCGAKTGVYRGETVPAGSLPANPWGLHEMHGNVWEWMADCWHDSYGGAPTDGGAWGEENNGDCSRRVVRGGAWFNFPWRLRSAVRSDRNANEADFYTGFRLARGM
;
A
#
# COMPACT_ATOMS: atom_id res chain seq x y z
N MET A 1 7.66 56.54 -51.92
CA MET A 1 8.35 55.45 -51.21
C MET A 1 7.54 55.07 -49.97
N ILE A 2 7.45 53.77 -49.70
CA ILE A 2 7.06 53.05 -48.47
C ILE A 2 6.59 53.90 -47.27
N ALA A 3 5.32 53.74 -46.86
CA ALA A 3 4.89 53.41 -45.49
C ALA A 3 3.35 53.20 -45.46
N GLU A 4 2.86 52.13 -44.84
CA GLU A 4 1.44 51.73 -44.89
C GLU A 4 0.57 52.31 -43.76
N ARG A 5 -0.75 52.38 -43.99
CA ARG A 5 -1.77 52.61 -42.94
C ARG A 5 -2.91 51.61 -43.03
N ARG A 6 -3.45 51.27 -41.85
CA ARG A 6 -4.63 50.44 -41.61
C ARG A 6 -5.90 51.09 -42.21
N TYR A 7 -6.85 50.31 -42.72
CA TYR A 7 -8.08 49.93 -41.96
C TYR A 7 -8.99 48.94 -42.72
N SER A 8 -9.90 48.31 -41.98
CA SER A 8 -11.06 47.54 -42.48
C SER A 8 -12.34 48.40 -42.45
N MET A 9 -13.41 48.06 -43.21
CA MET A 9 -14.81 48.05 -42.72
C MET A 9 -15.87 47.64 -43.76
N HIS A 10 -16.80 46.75 -43.34
CA HIS A 10 -18.26 46.66 -43.68
C HIS A 10 -18.69 46.29 -45.13
N GLY A 11 -19.86 45.66 -45.39
CA GLY A 11 -20.82 44.97 -44.50
C GLY A 11 -22.31 44.98 -44.97
N PHE A 12 -23.17 44.12 -44.39
CA PHE A 12 -24.67 44.17 -44.39
C PHE A 12 -25.39 43.84 -45.76
N ARG A 13 -26.63 43.28 -45.91
CA ARG A 13 -27.67 42.68 -45.00
C ARG A 13 -28.84 41.91 -45.73
N THR A 14 -29.37 40.81 -45.16
CA THR A 14 -30.81 40.35 -45.00
C THR A 14 -31.80 40.05 -46.19
N ILE A 15 -32.46 38.85 -46.30
CA ILE A 15 -33.88 38.41 -45.90
C ILE A 15 -34.96 38.52 -47.05
N PRO A 16 -36.13 37.79 -47.17
CA PRO A 16 -36.79 36.62 -46.48
C PRO A 16 -37.49 35.52 -47.41
N ILE A 17 -38.40 34.68 -46.84
CA ILE A 17 -39.61 33.96 -47.40
C ILE A 17 -39.42 32.66 -48.24
N ILE A 18 -40.38 31.69 -48.36
CA ILE A 18 -41.26 30.88 -47.44
C ILE A 18 -42.23 29.95 -48.26
N CYS A 19 -42.78 28.87 -47.64
CA CYS A 19 -43.78 27.86 -48.14
C CYS A 19 -43.25 26.76 -49.12
N LEU A 20 -43.63 25.46 -49.08
CA LEU A 20 -44.85 24.66 -48.71
C LEU A 20 -45.97 24.74 -49.78
N LEU A 21 -46.62 23.67 -50.26
CA LEU A 21 -46.73 22.23 -49.91
C LEU A 21 -47.15 21.41 -51.16
N LEU A 22 -47.01 20.07 -51.16
CA LEU A 22 -48.11 19.11 -51.43
C LEU A 22 -47.68 17.62 -51.33
N PHE A 23 -48.67 16.71 -51.30
CA PHE A 23 -48.56 15.29 -50.93
C PHE A 23 -48.55 14.31 -52.12
N GLY A 24 -48.01 13.10 -51.89
CA GLY A 24 -48.22 11.91 -52.74
C GLY A 24 -47.62 10.65 -52.12
N PHE A 25 -48.46 9.65 -51.79
CA PHE A 25 -48.02 8.36 -51.23
C PHE A 25 -47.74 7.33 -52.34
N GLY A 26 -46.71 6.49 -52.15
CA GLY A 26 -46.41 5.33 -52.98
C GLY A 26 -45.33 4.47 -52.31
N VAL A 27 -45.57 3.16 -52.22
CA VAL A 27 -44.71 2.21 -51.49
C VAL A 27 -44.08 1.25 -52.50
N ASP A 28 -42.74 1.14 -52.51
CA ASP A 28 -42.06 -0.13 -52.19
C ASP A 28 -40.53 0.03 -52.04
N VAL A 29 -39.88 -0.89 -51.33
CA VAL A 29 -38.45 -0.81 -50.99
C VAL A 29 -37.67 -2.02 -51.50
N LEU A 30 -36.79 -1.80 -52.49
CA LEU A 30 -35.72 -2.73 -52.87
C LEU A 30 -34.39 -1.97 -53.05
N HIS A 31 -33.71 -1.69 -51.92
CA HIS A 31 -32.36 -1.14 -51.93
C HIS A 31 -31.31 -2.24 -52.13
N ALA A 32 -30.80 -2.37 -53.36
CA ALA A 32 -29.57 -3.12 -53.64
C ALA A 32 -28.34 -2.35 -53.10
N GLY A 33 -28.05 -2.52 -51.81
CA GLY A 33 -27.03 -1.74 -51.10
C GLY A 33 -25.59 -2.04 -51.55
N SER A 34 -25.02 -1.15 -52.36
CA SER A 34 -23.58 -1.17 -52.71
C SER A 34 -22.73 -0.74 -51.51
N ARG A 35 -22.08 -1.70 -50.85
CA ARG A 35 -21.13 -1.45 -49.75
C ARG A 35 -19.84 -0.77 -50.25
N ALA A 36 -19.85 0.55 -50.32
CA ALA A 36 -18.61 1.33 -50.33
C ALA A 36 -17.90 1.18 -48.97
N GLN A 37 -16.71 0.57 -48.95
CA GLN A 37 -15.90 0.45 -47.73
C GLN A 37 -15.25 1.79 -47.38
N GLY A 38 -15.98 2.62 -46.62
CA GLY A 38 -15.39 3.77 -45.95
C GLY A 38 -14.35 3.32 -44.92
N ARG A 39 -13.08 3.73 -45.09
CA ARG A 39 -12.05 3.64 -44.03
C ARG A 39 -12.41 4.62 -42.92
N GLY A 40 -13.29 4.20 -42.02
CA GLY A 40 -13.81 5.03 -40.94
C GLY A 40 -12.71 5.48 -39.98
N VAL A 41 -12.63 6.79 -39.74
CA VAL A 41 -11.82 7.34 -38.64
C VAL A 41 -12.50 6.97 -37.33
N VAL A 42 -11.90 6.04 -36.58
CA VAL A 42 -12.41 5.63 -35.25
C VAL A 42 -12.08 6.72 -34.24
N SER A 43 -13.01 7.66 -34.07
CA SER A 43 -12.96 8.65 -33.00
C SER A 43 -13.28 7.97 -31.66
N VAL A 44 -12.35 8.00 -30.70
CA VAL A 44 -12.54 7.39 -29.39
C VAL A 44 -13.19 8.41 -28.46
N ALA A 45 -14.50 8.26 -28.25
CA ALA A 45 -15.24 9.02 -27.24
C ALA A 45 -14.81 8.56 -25.84
N ILE A 46 -14.53 9.53 -24.97
CA ILE A 46 -14.37 9.35 -23.53
C ILE A 46 -15.62 9.93 -22.89
N GLU A 47 -16.43 9.06 -22.32
CA GLU A 47 -17.67 9.39 -21.59
C GLU A 47 -17.42 9.22 -20.09
N ASP A 48 -18.00 10.09 -19.26
CA ASP A 48 -17.94 9.93 -17.81
C ASP A 48 -19.00 8.93 -17.30
N HIS A 49 -18.98 8.66 -15.99
CA HIS A 49 -19.94 7.78 -15.31
C HIS A 49 -21.40 8.30 -15.37
N GLU A 50 -21.65 9.50 -15.91
CA GLU A 50 -22.98 10.07 -16.17
C GLU A 50 -23.34 10.03 -17.68
N GLY A 51 -22.50 9.40 -18.53
CA GLY A 51 -22.69 9.29 -19.97
C GLY A 51 -22.39 10.57 -20.76
N ARG A 52 -21.73 11.57 -20.16
CA ARG A 52 -21.39 12.83 -20.82
C ARG A 52 -20.05 12.70 -21.53
N GLN A 53 -19.97 13.14 -22.79
CA GLN A 53 -18.69 13.22 -23.49
C GLN A 53 -17.78 14.26 -22.82
N VAL A 54 -16.65 13.80 -22.31
CA VAL A 54 -15.64 14.63 -21.63
C VAL A 54 -14.50 15.02 -22.57
N GLY A 55 -14.26 14.21 -23.59
CA GLY A 55 -13.24 14.45 -24.62
C GLY A 55 -13.26 13.38 -25.71
N LEU A 56 -12.61 13.68 -26.84
CA LEU A 56 -12.52 12.81 -28.01
C LEU A 56 -11.08 12.77 -28.51
N TYR A 57 -10.48 11.58 -28.58
CA TYR A 57 -9.34 11.39 -29.47
C TYR A 57 -9.86 11.31 -30.89
N ARG A 58 -9.52 12.28 -31.73
CA ARG A 58 -9.95 12.32 -33.13
C ARG A 58 -9.28 11.22 -33.95
N GLU A 59 -7.99 10.97 -33.70
CA GLU A 59 -7.23 9.89 -34.31
C GLU A 59 -6.23 9.30 -33.30
N SER A 60 -6.10 7.98 -33.32
CA SER A 60 -5.12 7.25 -32.50
C SER A 60 -4.06 6.65 -33.44
N HIS A 61 -2.79 7.00 -33.25
CA HIS A 61 -1.68 6.50 -34.09
C HIS A 61 -0.57 5.91 -33.22
N ALA A 62 0.01 4.80 -33.66
CA ALA A 62 1.13 4.17 -32.96
C ALA A 62 2.31 3.87 -33.91
N LEU A 63 3.54 4.13 -33.44
CA LEU A 63 4.78 3.70 -34.08
C LEU A 63 5.37 2.55 -33.25
N VAL A 64 5.40 1.34 -33.83
CA VAL A 64 5.89 0.14 -33.14
C VAL A 64 7.17 -0.34 -33.84
N ILE A 65 8.29 -0.33 -33.13
CA ILE A 65 9.63 -0.59 -33.64
C ILE A 65 10.18 -1.87 -32.97
N GLY A 66 10.72 -2.78 -33.77
CA GLY A 66 11.35 -4.02 -33.28
C GLY A 66 12.71 -4.27 -33.90
N VAL A 67 13.71 -4.57 -33.08
CA VAL A 67 15.08 -4.88 -33.52
C VAL A 67 15.49 -6.26 -33.01
N ALA A 68 15.74 -7.16 -33.96
CA ALA A 68 16.07 -8.56 -33.75
C ALA A 68 17.34 -8.99 -34.53
N GLY A 69 17.51 -8.43 -35.74
CA GLY A 69 18.55 -8.72 -36.73
C GLY A 69 19.91 -8.12 -36.45
N TYR A 70 20.31 -8.08 -35.17
CA TYR A 70 21.63 -7.59 -34.75
C TYR A 70 22.77 -8.41 -35.37
N HIS A 71 23.82 -7.70 -35.81
CA HIS A 71 25.00 -8.29 -36.43
C HIS A 71 26.33 -7.72 -35.92
N ASN A 72 26.38 -6.45 -35.48
CA ASN A 72 27.64 -5.78 -35.10
C ASN A 72 28.07 -6.01 -33.64
N GLY A 73 28.01 -7.26 -33.18
CA GLY A 73 28.48 -7.69 -31.85
C GLY A 73 27.44 -7.61 -30.73
N TRP A 74 26.18 -7.33 -31.04
CA TRP A 74 25.05 -7.44 -30.12
C TRP A 74 24.39 -8.83 -30.23
N PRO A 75 23.85 -9.41 -29.13
CA PRO A 75 23.05 -10.64 -29.18
C PRO A 75 21.81 -10.46 -30.08
N LYS A 76 21.40 -11.50 -30.81
CA LYS A 76 20.13 -11.47 -31.57
C LYS A 76 18.94 -11.63 -30.63
N LEU A 77 17.85 -10.93 -30.93
CA LEU A 77 16.60 -10.96 -30.17
C LEU A 77 15.43 -11.44 -31.06
N PRO A 78 15.36 -12.73 -31.46
CA PRO A 78 14.27 -13.27 -32.28
C PRO A 78 12.88 -13.12 -31.64
N GLY A 79 12.78 -12.93 -30.33
CA GLY A 79 11.60 -12.54 -29.59
C GLY A 79 11.03 -11.19 -29.98
N ALA A 80 11.87 -10.16 -30.16
CA ALA A 80 11.43 -8.79 -30.41
C ALA A 80 10.49 -8.64 -31.63
N ARG A 81 10.64 -9.52 -32.64
CA ARG A 81 9.70 -9.60 -33.79
C ARG A 81 8.31 -10.12 -33.40
N ARG A 82 8.24 -11.13 -32.51
CA ARG A 82 7.00 -11.70 -31.95
C ARG A 82 6.36 -10.72 -30.95
N ASP A 83 7.17 -10.01 -30.18
CA ASP A 83 6.72 -8.97 -29.25
C ASP A 83 6.03 -7.82 -30.01
N VAL A 84 6.66 -7.33 -31.08
CA VAL A 84 6.09 -6.27 -31.93
C VAL A 84 4.80 -6.68 -32.63
N THR A 85 4.66 -7.92 -33.09
CA THR A 85 3.39 -8.41 -33.66
C THR A 85 2.26 -8.33 -32.63
N ALA A 86 2.45 -8.92 -31.44
CA ALA A 86 1.41 -8.95 -30.40
C ALA A 86 1.08 -7.54 -29.85
N VAL A 87 2.06 -6.63 -29.81
CA VAL A 87 1.85 -5.22 -29.46
C VAL A 87 1.05 -4.49 -30.54
N ALA A 88 1.36 -4.71 -31.81
CA ALA A 88 0.62 -4.10 -32.92
C ALA A 88 -0.85 -4.58 -32.94
N GLU A 89 -1.09 -5.88 -32.72
CA GLU A 89 -2.43 -6.46 -32.63
C GLU A 89 -3.24 -5.85 -31.47
N ALA A 90 -2.72 -5.88 -30.23
CA ALA A 90 -3.40 -5.31 -29.06
C ALA A 90 -3.68 -3.80 -29.19
N LEU A 91 -2.83 -3.07 -29.91
CA LEU A 91 -3.02 -1.65 -30.22
C LEU A 91 -4.08 -1.42 -31.31
N ILE A 92 -4.16 -2.27 -32.34
CA ILE A 92 -5.23 -2.21 -33.35
C ILE A 92 -6.59 -2.44 -32.68
N ASP A 93 -6.69 -3.42 -31.78
CA ASP A 93 -7.91 -3.68 -31.00
C ASP A 93 -8.26 -2.52 -30.05
N ASN A 94 -7.26 -1.80 -29.54
CA ASN A 94 -7.40 -0.55 -28.79
C ASN A 94 -7.64 0.71 -29.69
N GLY A 95 -7.91 0.50 -30.99
CA GLY A 95 -8.31 1.53 -31.94
C GLY A 95 -7.16 2.36 -32.53
N PHE A 96 -5.91 1.90 -32.46
CA PHE A 96 -4.76 2.60 -33.05
C PHE A 96 -4.51 2.21 -34.52
N GLN A 97 -4.20 3.21 -35.34
CA GLN A 97 -3.53 3.02 -36.63
C GLN A 97 -2.03 2.77 -36.37
N VAL A 98 -1.59 1.53 -36.56
CA VAL A 98 -0.21 1.12 -36.25
C VAL A 98 0.69 1.17 -37.49
N LYS A 99 1.83 1.87 -37.37
CA LYS A 99 2.97 1.81 -38.29
C LYS A 99 4.06 0.94 -37.66
N THR A 100 4.31 -0.23 -38.23
CA THR A 100 5.35 -1.15 -37.76
C THR A 100 6.66 -0.96 -38.51
N VAL A 101 7.80 -0.97 -37.82
CA VAL A 101 9.16 -0.91 -38.41
C VAL A 101 10.02 -2.00 -37.79
N LEU A 102 10.59 -2.88 -38.63
CA LEU A 102 11.43 -4.00 -38.18
C LEU A 102 12.86 -3.85 -38.69
N ASP A 103 13.82 -4.11 -37.81
CA ASP A 103 15.27 -4.00 -38.05
C ASP A 103 15.68 -2.71 -38.80
N PRO A 104 15.37 -1.50 -38.28
CA PRO A 104 15.88 -0.25 -38.83
C PRO A 104 17.40 -0.09 -38.60
N SER A 105 18.09 0.52 -39.56
CA SER A 105 19.39 1.19 -39.34
C SER A 105 19.23 2.48 -38.54
N SER A 106 20.33 3.13 -38.13
CA SER A 106 20.29 4.42 -37.43
C SER A 106 19.43 5.48 -38.15
N ASP A 107 19.71 5.72 -39.44
CA ASP A 107 18.93 6.64 -40.28
C ASP A 107 17.46 6.23 -40.39
N GLN A 108 17.18 4.93 -40.57
CA GLN A 108 15.82 4.40 -40.67
C GLN A 108 15.05 4.57 -39.35
N LEU A 109 15.73 4.47 -38.20
CA LEU A 109 15.17 4.62 -36.87
C LEU A 109 14.83 6.09 -36.60
N ALA A 110 15.80 7.01 -36.78
CA ALA A 110 15.58 8.44 -36.62
C ALA A 110 14.48 8.96 -37.56
N LYS A 111 14.53 8.57 -38.85
CA LYS A 111 13.50 8.94 -39.83
C LYS A 111 12.13 8.35 -39.51
N ALA A 112 12.05 7.15 -38.91
CA ALA A 112 10.77 6.57 -38.52
C ALA A 112 10.04 7.41 -37.47
N PHE A 113 10.76 7.91 -36.44
CA PHE A 113 10.23 8.86 -35.46
C PHE A 113 9.86 10.19 -36.12
N GLU A 114 10.76 10.78 -36.91
CA GLU A 114 10.58 12.09 -37.53
C GLU A 114 9.39 12.12 -38.51
N ASP A 115 9.29 11.16 -39.43
CA ASP A 115 8.16 11.02 -40.36
C ASP A 115 6.83 10.92 -39.60
N PHE A 116 6.78 10.09 -38.57
CA PHE A 116 5.56 9.82 -37.80
C PHE A 116 5.09 11.06 -37.01
N ILE A 117 6.02 11.81 -36.42
CA ILE A 117 5.72 13.06 -35.71
C ILE A 117 5.30 14.17 -36.69
N ILE A 118 5.93 14.25 -37.86
CA ILE A 118 5.54 15.18 -38.92
C ILE A 118 4.13 14.87 -39.44
N GLN A 119 3.82 13.59 -39.66
CA GLN A 119 2.55 13.13 -40.25
C GLN A 119 1.37 13.21 -39.27
N TYR A 120 1.55 12.76 -38.02
CA TYR A 120 0.46 12.58 -37.07
C TYR A 120 0.54 13.49 -35.83
N GLY A 121 1.73 13.96 -35.46
CA GLY A 121 1.97 14.76 -34.25
C GLY A 121 1.60 16.23 -34.36
N ARG A 122 1.12 16.72 -35.52
CA ARG A 122 0.75 18.13 -35.74
C ARG A 122 -0.68 18.49 -35.34
N LYS A 123 -1.58 17.52 -35.21
CA LYS A 123 -2.99 17.72 -34.83
C LYS A 123 -3.13 17.62 -33.31
N ALA A 124 -3.74 18.62 -32.66
CA ALA A 124 -3.89 18.63 -31.20
C ALA A 124 -4.74 17.44 -30.68
N GLU A 125 -5.84 17.12 -31.35
CA GLU A 125 -6.78 16.06 -30.94
C GLU A 125 -6.33 14.62 -31.26
N ASN A 126 -5.07 14.43 -31.68
CA ASN A 126 -4.51 13.09 -31.87
C ASN A 126 -3.89 12.56 -30.55
N ARG A 127 -3.82 11.23 -30.40
CA ARG A 127 -2.88 10.59 -29.46
C ARG A 127 -1.80 9.81 -30.21
N LEU A 128 -0.56 9.93 -29.75
CA LEU A 128 0.59 9.20 -30.32
C LEU A 128 1.15 8.20 -29.31
N LEU A 129 1.29 6.95 -29.71
CA LEU A 129 2.03 5.95 -28.95
C LEU A 129 3.32 5.57 -29.69
N PHE A 130 4.40 5.43 -28.95
CA PHE A 130 5.68 4.92 -29.44
C PHE A 130 6.06 3.69 -28.63
N TYR A 131 6.36 2.59 -29.30
CA TYR A 131 6.83 1.35 -28.67
C TYR A 131 8.12 0.89 -29.34
N PHE A 132 9.15 0.57 -28.56
CA PHE A 132 10.41 0.03 -29.04
C PHE A 132 10.74 -1.27 -28.30
N ALA A 133 11.02 -2.35 -29.03
CA ALA A 133 11.61 -3.58 -28.49
C ALA A 133 12.98 -3.86 -29.14
N GLY A 134 13.99 -4.15 -28.32
CA GLY A 134 15.35 -4.41 -28.79
C GLY A 134 16.39 -4.25 -27.68
N HIS A 135 17.65 -4.09 -28.04
CA HIS A 135 18.69 -3.69 -27.08
C HIS A 135 18.60 -2.21 -26.74
N GLY A 136 18.96 -1.91 -25.51
CA GLY A 136 19.31 -0.58 -25.03
C GLY A 136 20.75 -0.59 -24.52
N HIS A 137 21.27 0.60 -24.21
CA HIS A 137 22.53 0.73 -23.48
C HIS A 137 22.56 1.97 -22.59
N THR A 138 23.45 1.95 -21.60
CA THR A 138 23.80 3.13 -20.79
C THR A 138 25.29 3.43 -20.95
N VAL A 139 25.63 4.52 -21.62
CA VAL A 139 26.98 5.07 -21.59
C VAL A 139 27.13 5.87 -20.30
N LYS A 140 28.27 5.75 -19.62
CA LYS A 140 28.60 6.50 -18.40
C LYS A 140 29.78 7.42 -18.69
N PRO A 141 29.54 8.71 -19.04
CA PRO A 141 30.63 9.62 -19.33
C PRO A 141 31.49 9.84 -18.09
N LYS A 142 32.78 10.17 -18.29
CA LYS A 142 33.72 10.48 -17.19
C LYS A 142 33.27 11.69 -16.34
N TRP A 143 32.42 12.54 -16.89
CA TRP A 143 31.81 13.71 -16.26
C TRP A 143 30.36 13.83 -16.74
N GLY A 144 29.42 14.08 -15.82
CA GLY A 144 27.99 14.19 -16.13
C GLY A 144 27.17 12.94 -15.83
N ASN A 145 25.89 12.95 -16.22
CA ASN A 145 24.95 11.88 -15.91
C ASN A 145 25.05 10.71 -16.92
N PRO A 146 24.72 9.47 -16.51
CA PRO A 146 24.58 8.35 -17.43
C PRO A 146 23.58 8.66 -18.55
N MET A 147 23.90 8.30 -19.79
CA MET A 147 23.05 8.50 -20.96
C MET A 147 22.50 7.18 -21.48
N GLY A 148 21.18 7.07 -21.58
CA GLY A 148 20.51 5.95 -22.22
C GLY A 148 20.52 6.07 -23.75
N TYR A 149 20.56 4.93 -24.44
CA TYR A 149 20.47 4.82 -25.90
C TYR A 149 19.58 3.64 -26.28
N ILE A 150 18.83 3.77 -27.38
CA ILE A 150 18.19 2.64 -28.06
C ILE A 150 19.01 2.23 -29.29
N VAL A 151 19.17 0.92 -29.48
CA VAL A 151 20.20 0.36 -30.38
C VAL A 151 19.57 -0.13 -31.70
N PRO A 152 19.82 0.55 -32.84
CA PRO A 152 19.41 0.06 -34.17
C PRO A 152 20.26 -1.15 -34.61
N LYS A 153 19.88 -1.82 -35.71
CA LYS A 153 20.51 -3.10 -36.13
C LYS A 153 22.03 -3.03 -36.37
N ASP A 154 22.50 -1.84 -36.72
CA ASP A 154 23.79 -1.50 -37.31
C ASP A 154 24.75 -0.81 -36.33
N ALA A 155 24.25 -0.29 -35.20
CA ALA A 155 25.13 0.23 -34.16
C ALA A 155 26.05 -0.88 -33.61
N PRO A 156 27.37 -0.67 -33.52
CA PRO A 156 28.31 -1.65 -33.00
C PRO A 156 28.14 -1.86 -31.49
N ASN A 157 28.76 -2.91 -30.95
CA ASN A 157 28.86 -3.08 -29.50
C ASN A 157 29.89 -2.08 -28.93
N PRO A 158 29.55 -1.22 -27.95
CA PRO A 158 30.45 -0.19 -27.43
C PRO A 158 31.71 -0.76 -26.77
N ASN A 159 31.71 -2.02 -26.34
CA ASN A 159 32.92 -2.72 -25.85
C ASN A 159 33.93 -3.04 -26.97
N ARG A 160 33.63 -2.70 -28.23
CA ARG A 160 34.48 -2.88 -29.41
C ARG A 160 34.70 -1.56 -30.16
N ASP A 161 33.66 -0.73 -30.24
CA ASP A 161 33.67 0.56 -30.91
C ASP A 161 32.69 1.51 -30.21
N GLU A 162 33.18 2.21 -29.17
CA GLU A 162 32.41 3.18 -28.39
C GLU A 162 32.02 4.40 -29.24
N ALA A 163 32.93 4.87 -30.11
CA ALA A 163 32.69 6.05 -30.96
C ALA A 163 31.67 5.76 -32.07
N GLY A 164 31.77 4.62 -32.76
CA GLY A 164 30.77 4.18 -33.73
C GLY A 164 29.43 3.82 -33.07
N PHE A 165 29.44 3.40 -31.80
CA PHE A 165 28.20 3.23 -31.03
C PHE A 165 27.54 4.58 -30.74
N GLU A 166 28.25 5.57 -30.19
CA GLU A 166 27.70 6.90 -29.93
C GLU A 166 27.24 7.62 -31.21
N ALA A 167 27.87 7.35 -32.35
CA ALA A 167 27.49 7.93 -33.64
C ALA A 167 26.23 7.30 -34.27
N LEU A 168 25.91 6.03 -33.98
CA LEU A 168 24.82 5.29 -34.63
C LEU A 168 23.66 4.93 -33.70
N ALA A 169 23.89 4.73 -32.41
CA ALA A 169 22.82 4.50 -31.45
C ALA A 169 22.05 5.79 -31.17
N LEU A 170 20.74 5.70 -30.96
CA LEU A 170 19.89 6.88 -30.80
C LEU A 170 19.82 7.28 -29.31
N PRO A 171 20.46 8.38 -28.87
CA PRO A 171 20.46 8.79 -27.47
C PRO A 171 19.07 9.24 -27.03
N MET A 172 18.74 8.97 -25.77
CA MET A 172 17.41 9.27 -25.24
C MET A 172 17.11 10.78 -25.17
N GLN A 173 18.11 11.66 -25.13
CA GLN A 173 17.91 13.11 -25.31
C GLN A 173 17.26 13.47 -26.66
N ARG A 174 17.57 12.75 -27.75
CA ARG A 174 16.92 12.97 -29.05
C ARG A 174 15.46 12.48 -29.06
N ILE A 175 15.12 11.51 -28.19
CA ILE A 175 13.72 11.13 -27.92
C ILE A 175 12.98 12.24 -27.13
N GLU A 176 13.64 12.92 -26.19
CA GLU A 176 13.06 14.11 -25.53
C GLU A 176 12.77 15.21 -26.55
N GLU A 177 13.72 15.54 -27.42
CA GLU A 177 13.49 16.50 -28.51
C GLU A 177 12.28 16.12 -29.38
N TYR A 178 12.14 14.84 -29.72
CA TYR A 178 10.99 14.32 -30.44
C TYR A 178 9.68 14.50 -29.65
N ALA A 179 9.67 14.23 -28.34
CA ALA A 179 8.52 14.46 -27.47
C ALA A 179 8.11 15.94 -27.40
N LEU A 180 9.08 16.86 -27.35
CA LEU A 180 8.86 18.31 -27.36
C LEU A 180 8.36 18.84 -28.71
N LYS A 181 8.71 18.18 -29.84
CA LYS A 181 8.28 18.56 -31.20
C LYS A 181 6.83 18.14 -31.52
N ILE A 182 6.22 17.26 -30.72
CA ILE A 182 4.81 16.84 -30.87
C ILE A 182 3.87 17.96 -30.39
N ARG A 183 2.86 18.31 -31.20
CA ARG A 183 1.76 19.23 -30.87
C ARG A 183 0.45 18.52 -30.46
N ALA A 184 0.34 17.23 -30.73
CA ALA A 184 -0.72 16.37 -30.22
C ALA A 184 -0.80 16.45 -28.68
N LYS A 185 -2.01 16.42 -28.11
CA LYS A 185 -2.21 16.65 -26.67
C LYS A 185 -1.49 15.60 -25.84
N HIS A 186 -1.70 14.32 -26.14
CA HIS A 186 -1.08 13.20 -25.41
C HIS A 186 -0.13 12.41 -26.29
N ALA A 187 1.05 12.10 -25.74
CA ALA A 187 1.93 11.08 -26.29
C ALA A 187 2.55 10.23 -25.18
N ILE A 188 2.71 8.94 -25.45
CA ILE A 188 3.35 7.98 -24.54
C ILE A 188 4.44 7.19 -25.27
N PHE A 189 5.58 6.99 -24.61
CA PHE A 189 6.74 6.29 -25.13
C PHE A 189 7.07 5.09 -24.25
N LEU A 190 7.12 3.89 -24.82
CA LEU A 190 7.39 2.63 -24.14
C LEU A 190 8.65 1.96 -24.70
N PHE A 191 9.57 1.59 -23.81
CA PHE A 191 10.88 1.03 -24.15
C PHE A 191 11.05 -0.34 -23.50
N ASP A 192 10.80 -1.37 -24.29
CA ASP A 192 11.05 -2.77 -23.99
C ASP A 192 12.52 -3.13 -24.29
N SER A 193 13.43 -2.45 -23.57
CA SER A 193 14.88 -2.55 -23.75
C SER A 193 15.68 -2.11 -22.50
N CYS A 194 16.96 -2.48 -22.46
CA CYS A 194 17.83 -2.42 -21.28
C CYS A 194 18.59 -1.08 -21.17
N PHE A 195 18.17 -0.11 -20.35
CA PHE A 195 18.99 1.08 -20.02
C PHE A 195 18.55 1.78 -18.73
N SER A 196 19.41 2.64 -18.18
CA SER A 196 19.04 3.59 -17.12
C SER A 196 17.95 4.52 -17.61
N GLY A 197 16.80 4.54 -16.92
CA GLY A 197 15.86 5.66 -16.96
C GLY A 197 16.44 6.96 -16.35
N SER A 198 17.63 7.37 -16.79
CA SER A 198 18.27 8.66 -16.47
C SER A 198 17.67 9.82 -17.28
N LEU A 199 16.72 9.52 -18.18
CA LEU A 199 15.72 10.48 -18.63
C LEU A 199 14.90 10.95 -17.41
N PHE A 200 15.36 12.06 -16.83
CA PHE A 200 14.69 12.82 -15.76
C PHE A 200 14.67 12.10 -14.41
N ALA A 201 14.46 12.86 -13.32
CA ALA A 201 13.78 12.24 -12.17
C ALA A 201 12.32 12.16 -12.59
N ILE A 202 11.93 10.97 -13.02
CA ILE A 202 10.62 10.64 -13.59
C ILE A 202 9.59 10.81 -12.46
N THR A 203 8.72 11.83 -12.58
CA THR A 203 7.66 12.07 -11.60
C THR A 203 6.57 11.01 -11.73
N ARG A 204 6.58 10.03 -10.81
CA ARG A 204 5.44 9.15 -10.60
C ARG A 204 4.25 10.04 -10.23
N SER A 205 3.19 9.95 -11.02
CA SER A 205 1.91 10.61 -10.73
C SER A 205 0.96 9.57 -10.13
N VAL A 206 0.01 9.98 -9.30
CA VAL A 206 -1.03 9.10 -8.73
C VAL A 206 -2.27 9.08 -9.65
N PRO A 207 -2.99 7.96 -9.82
CA PRO A 207 -4.26 7.95 -10.55
C PRO A 207 -5.29 8.93 -9.96
N GLU A 208 -5.95 9.69 -10.82
CA GLU A 208 -7.11 10.53 -10.46
C GLU A 208 -8.15 10.49 -11.58
N ASN A 209 -9.41 10.79 -11.21
CA ASN A 209 -10.57 10.78 -12.09
C ASN A 209 -10.28 11.42 -13.46
N ILE A 210 -10.47 10.61 -14.50
CA ILE A 210 -10.09 10.82 -15.90
C ILE A 210 -10.47 12.20 -16.43
N SER A 211 -11.65 12.68 -16.05
CA SER A 211 -12.26 13.91 -16.55
C SER A 211 -11.38 15.16 -16.46
N ALA A 212 -10.51 15.25 -15.45
CA ALA A 212 -9.62 16.40 -15.26
C ALA A 212 -8.32 16.30 -16.06
N ARG A 213 -7.84 15.09 -16.40
CA ARG A 213 -6.50 14.87 -16.99
C ARG A 213 -6.50 14.57 -18.48
N THR A 214 -7.61 14.13 -19.05
CA THR A 214 -7.77 14.06 -20.52
C THR A 214 -7.86 15.45 -21.17
N ALA A 215 -8.16 16.48 -20.38
CA ALA A 215 -8.19 17.87 -20.81
C ALA A 215 -6.80 18.46 -21.11
N GLU A 216 -5.78 18.11 -20.32
CA GLU A 216 -4.45 18.74 -20.31
C GLU A 216 -3.40 17.97 -21.15
N PRO A 217 -2.31 18.59 -21.63
CA PRO A 217 -1.27 17.90 -22.40
C PRO A 217 -0.37 16.98 -21.55
N VAL A 218 0.15 15.91 -22.16
CA VAL A 218 1.11 15.00 -21.49
C VAL A 218 2.15 14.39 -22.44
N ARG A 219 3.40 14.22 -21.96
CA ARG A 219 4.39 13.29 -22.50
C ARG A 219 4.78 12.28 -21.41
N GLN A 220 4.37 11.03 -21.58
CA GLN A 220 4.66 9.94 -20.65
C GLN A 220 5.73 8.99 -21.20
N PHE A 221 6.52 8.42 -20.30
CA PHE A 221 7.63 7.53 -20.60
C PHE A 221 7.53 6.29 -19.69
N ILE A 222 7.75 5.10 -20.26
CA ILE A 222 7.84 3.82 -19.53
C ILE A 222 9.04 3.04 -20.07
N THR A 223 9.93 2.55 -19.21
CA THR A 223 11.03 1.62 -19.58
C THR A 223 10.83 0.26 -18.92
N ALA A 224 11.36 -0.82 -19.50
CA ALA A 224 11.24 -2.19 -19.00
C ALA A 224 12.25 -2.59 -17.91
N GLY A 225 13.17 -1.71 -17.51
CA GLY A 225 14.18 -1.98 -16.50
C GLY A 225 15.13 -0.79 -16.25
N THR A 226 16.21 -1.06 -15.51
CA THR A 226 17.29 -0.12 -15.16
C THR A 226 18.62 -0.46 -15.86
N GLU A 227 19.67 0.35 -15.66
CA GLU A 227 21.01 0.17 -16.26
C GLU A 227 21.72 -1.17 -15.98
N LYS A 228 21.27 -1.93 -14.98
CA LYS A 228 21.90 -3.19 -14.56
C LYS A 228 21.04 -4.42 -14.88
N GLU A 229 19.91 -4.22 -15.56
CA GLU A 229 18.88 -5.24 -15.78
C GLU A 229 18.79 -5.60 -17.26
N THR A 230 18.82 -6.89 -17.56
CA THR A 230 18.68 -7.40 -18.92
C THR A 230 17.25 -7.86 -19.19
N VAL A 231 16.60 -7.24 -20.17
CA VAL A 231 15.32 -7.70 -20.72
C VAL A 231 15.53 -9.06 -21.42
N PRO A 232 14.75 -10.11 -21.12
CA PRO A 232 14.85 -11.41 -21.77
C PRO A 232 14.26 -11.41 -23.18
N ASP A 233 14.71 -12.33 -24.05
CA ASP A 233 14.16 -12.49 -25.41
C ASP A 233 12.64 -12.76 -25.43
N GLU A 234 12.12 -13.48 -24.43
CA GLU A 234 10.68 -13.62 -24.25
C GLU A 234 10.15 -12.54 -23.30
N SER A 235 9.91 -11.33 -23.84
CA SER A 235 9.61 -10.16 -23.04
C SER A 235 8.45 -10.38 -22.05
N ILE A 236 8.76 -10.18 -20.77
CA ILE A 236 7.77 -10.13 -19.69
C ILE A 236 6.99 -8.82 -19.77
N PHE A 237 7.68 -7.72 -20.09
CA PHE A 237 7.10 -6.39 -20.24
C PHE A 237 6.03 -6.35 -21.32
N ARG A 238 6.30 -6.91 -22.52
CA ARG A 238 5.29 -7.03 -23.59
C ARG A 238 4.05 -7.80 -23.14
N ARG A 239 4.24 -8.93 -22.45
CA ARG A 239 3.11 -9.75 -21.97
C ARG A 239 2.23 -8.99 -20.99
N GLN A 240 2.84 -8.28 -20.04
CA GLN A 240 2.10 -7.46 -19.10
C GLN A 240 1.47 -6.22 -19.76
N PHE A 241 2.11 -5.63 -20.77
CA PHE A 241 1.52 -4.54 -21.56
C PHE A 241 0.25 -4.99 -22.31
N VAL A 242 0.29 -6.16 -22.96
CA VAL A 242 -0.89 -6.73 -23.64
C VAL A 242 -1.98 -7.12 -22.63
N ALA A 243 -1.62 -7.70 -21.48
CA ALA A 243 -2.57 -8.00 -20.40
C ALA A 243 -3.25 -6.74 -19.84
N ALA A 244 -2.48 -5.66 -19.66
CA ALA A 244 -3.02 -4.37 -19.22
C ALA A 244 -4.07 -3.85 -20.21
N LEU A 245 -3.75 -3.82 -21.51
CA LEU A 245 -4.66 -3.42 -22.58
C LEU A 245 -5.89 -4.33 -22.74
N ALA A 246 -5.84 -5.57 -22.25
CA ALA A 246 -6.96 -6.51 -22.23
C ALA A 246 -7.89 -6.31 -21.01
N GLY A 247 -7.52 -5.44 -20.07
CA GLY A 247 -8.34 -5.07 -18.89
C GLY A 247 -7.68 -5.34 -17.54
N GLU A 248 -6.58 -6.10 -17.46
CA GLU A 248 -5.92 -6.34 -16.16
C GLU A 248 -5.28 -5.06 -15.57
N GLY A 249 -5.05 -4.04 -16.41
CA GLY A 249 -4.46 -2.76 -16.02
C GLY A 249 -5.44 -1.76 -15.42
N ASP A 250 -6.75 -1.98 -15.57
CA ASP A 250 -7.77 -1.15 -14.90
C ASP A 250 -7.82 -1.50 -13.41
N MET A 251 -6.94 -0.86 -12.64
CA MET A 251 -6.82 -1.07 -11.20
C MET A 251 -7.93 -0.38 -10.39
N ASN A 252 -8.78 0.43 -11.02
CA ASN A 252 -9.77 1.26 -10.33
C ASN A 252 -11.22 0.82 -10.63
N GLY A 253 -11.46 0.21 -11.80
CA GLY A 253 -12.72 -0.37 -12.25
C GLY A 253 -13.62 0.57 -13.07
N ASP A 254 -13.09 1.66 -13.63
CA ASP A 254 -13.87 2.65 -14.39
C ASP A 254 -14.01 2.36 -15.90
N GLY A 255 -13.38 1.29 -16.40
CA GLY A 255 -13.44 0.88 -17.81
C GLY A 255 -12.39 1.53 -18.72
N PHE A 256 -11.45 2.28 -18.15
CA PHE A 256 -10.31 2.85 -18.86
C PHE A 256 -8.99 2.40 -18.24
N LEU A 257 -7.89 2.84 -18.84
CA LEU A 257 -6.54 2.59 -18.37
C LEU A 257 -5.71 3.83 -18.64
N THR A 258 -5.27 4.53 -17.59
CA THR A 258 -4.39 5.69 -17.73
C THR A 258 -2.93 5.28 -17.96
N GLY A 259 -2.11 6.18 -18.49
CA GLY A 259 -0.66 5.99 -18.63
C GLY A 259 0.05 5.86 -17.28
N VAL A 260 -0.54 6.41 -16.21
CA VAL A 260 -0.13 6.17 -14.83
C VAL A 260 -0.44 4.73 -14.38
N GLU A 261 -1.69 4.29 -14.52
CA GLU A 261 -2.11 2.94 -14.09
C GLU A 261 -1.36 1.85 -14.88
N LEU A 262 -1.16 2.07 -16.18
CA LEU A 262 -0.31 1.21 -17.02
C LEU A 262 1.13 1.15 -16.48
N GLY A 263 1.69 2.29 -16.09
CA GLY A 263 3.04 2.37 -15.53
C GLY A 263 3.17 1.65 -14.17
N GLU A 264 2.19 1.82 -13.29
CA GLU A 264 2.15 1.16 -11.97
C GLU A 264 1.89 -0.35 -12.09
N PHE A 265 0.95 -0.77 -12.94
CA PHE A 265 0.69 -2.18 -13.27
C PHE A 265 1.94 -2.85 -13.84
N LEU A 266 2.61 -2.23 -14.82
CA LEU A 266 3.86 -2.75 -15.37
C LEU A 266 4.96 -2.82 -14.30
N HIS A 267 5.11 -1.78 -13.47
CA HIS A 267 6.08 -1.76 -12.38
C HIS A 267 5.87 -2.91 -11.38
N GLU A 268 4.63 -3.22 -11.01
CA GLU A 268 4.30 -4.34 -10.12
C GLU A 268 4.47 -5.71 -10.84
N LYS A 269 3.74 -5.92 -11.94
CA LYS A 269 3.63 -7.26 -12.55
C LYS A 269 4.94 -7.70 -13.20
N VAL A 270 5.66 -6.80 -13.89
CA VAL A 270 6.93 -7.17 -14.53
C VAL A 270 8.01 -7.45 -13.48
N ALA A 271 8.05 -6.70 -12.37
CA ALA A 271 8.95 -7.02 -11.25
C ALA A 271 8.61 -8.37 -10.60
N ASN A 272 7.32 -8.68 -10.41
CA ASN A 272 6.87 -9.98 -9.87
C ASN A 272 7.22 -11.14 -10.82
N TYR A 273 6.80 -11.09 -12.08
CA TYR A 273 7.02 -12.17 -13.05
C TYR A 273 8.50 -12.33 -13.46
N SER A 274 9.31 -11.27 -13.43
CA SER A 274 10.78 -11.33 -13.59
C SER A 274 11.50 -11.77 -12.31
N LYS A 275 10.80 -11.95 -11.19
CA LYS A 275 11.35 -12.27 -9.87
C LYS A 275 12.40 -11.24 -9.39
N GLY A 276 12.16 -9.96 -9.71
CA GLY A 276 13.05 -8.85 -9.39
C GLY A 276 14.24 -8.68 -10.33
N SER A 277 14.26 -9.33 -11.50
CA SER A 277 15.31 -9.11 -12.52
C SER A 277 15.02 -7.94 -13.48
N GLN A 278 13.84 -7.32 -13.37
CA GLN A 278 13.42 -6.13 -14.12
C GLN A 278 12.58 -5.21 -13.23
N HIS A 279 12.92 -3.92 -13.17
CA HIS A 279 12.18 -2.89 -12.45
C HIS A 279 11.80 -1.75 -13.41
N PRO A 280 10.62 -1.82 -14.06
CA PRO A 280 10.16 -0.76 -14.94
C PRO A 280 10.12 0.62 -14.27
N GLN A 281 10.44 1.67 -15.02
CA GLN A 281 10.34 3.05 -14.56
C GLN A 281 9.29 3.79 -15.40
N TYR A 282 8.43 4.58 -14.76
CA TYR A 282 7.26 5.19 -15.43
C TYR A 282 6.93 6.59 -14.87
N GLY A 283 6.48 7.49 -15.74
CA GLY A 283 6.05 8.85 -15.39
C GLY A 283 6.20 9.83 -16.54
N LYS A 284 6.50 11.10 -16.24
CA LYS A 284 6.31 12.23 -17.18
C LYS A 284 7.59 13.02 -17.49
N ILE A 285 7.57 13.75 -18.61
CA ILE A 285 8.62 14.74 -18.96
C ILE A 285 8.67 15.86 -17.91
N ARG A 286 9.85 16.45 -17.69
CA ARG A 286 10.02 17.65 -16.85
C ARG A 286 9.70 18.94 -17.62
N ASN A 287 8.43 19.15 -17.96
CA ASN A 287 7.97 20.38 -18.61
C ASN A 287 6.55 20.76 -18.14
N PRO A 288 6.35 21.92 -17.47
CA PRO A 288 5.09 22.33 -16.83
C PRO A 288 3.93 22.64 -17.78
N HIS A 289 4.09 22.39 -19.08
CA HIS A 289 3.03 22.47 -20.10
C HIS A 289 2.72 21.09 -20.72
N LEU A 290 3.45 20.04 -20.34
CA LEU A 290 3.42 18.70 -20.93
C LEU A 290 3.46 17.57 -19.87
N ASP A 291 3.21 17.89 -18.60
CA ASP A 291 3.21 16.99 -17.46
C ASP A 291 1.85 16.92 -16.72
N LYS A 292 0.86 17.73 -17.12
CA LYS A 292 -0.41 17.88 -16.42
C LYS A 292 -1.44 16.78 -16.73
N GLY A 293 -1.52 16.35 -17.99
CA GLY A 293 -2.51 15.38 -18.43
C GLY A 293 -2.20 13.92 -18.07
N ASP A 294 -2.98 13.01 -18.63
CA ASP A 294 -2.72 11.57 -18.65
C ASP A 294 -3.09 11.00 -20.03
N PHE A 295 -2.31 10.04 -20.52
CA PHE A 295 -2.64 9.27 -21.72
C PHE A 295 -3.71 8.24 -21.33
N VAL A 296 -4.73 8.02 -22.15
CA VAL A 296 -5.84 7.10 -21.81
C VAL A 296 -6.08 6.06 -22.91
N PHE A 297 -6.18 4.80 -22.49
CA PHE A 297 -6.69 3.66 -23.25
C PHE A 297 -8.14 3.36 -22.81
N ARG A 298 -8.95 2.75 -23.68
CA ARG A 298 -10.33 2.36 -23.37
C ARG A 298 -10.41 0.85 -23.31
N ILE A 299 -10.75 0.29 -22.15
CA ILE A 299 -10.95 -1.15 -22.02
C ILE A 299 -12.28 -1.49 -22.69
N MET A 300 -12.27 -2.47 -23.59
CA MET A 300 -13.46 -2.90 -24.31
C MET A 300 -14.33 -3.78 -23.41
N ALA A 301 -15.19 -3.16 -22.59
CA ALA A 301 -16.18 -3.88 -21.80
C ALA A 301 -17.04 -4.80 -22.69
N GLN A 302 -17.19 -6.06 -22.29
CA GLN A 302 -18.12 -6.97 -22.95
C GLN A 302 -19.55 -6.50 -22.70
N GLY A 303 -20.23 -6.08 -23.76
CA GLY A 303 -21.50 -5.35 -23.67
C GLY A 303 -22.66 -6.19 -23.11
N PRO A 304 -23.67 -5.54 -22.51
CA PRO A 304 -24.83 -6.22 -21.94
C PRO A 304 -25.68 -6.89 -23.03
N ALA A 305 -26.15 -8.12 -22.76
CA ALA A 305 -27.03 -8.84 -23.67
C ALA A 305 -28.41 -8.14 -23.77
N VAL A 306 -28.68 -7.55 -24.95
CA VAL A 306 -29.96 -6.88 -25.23
C VAL A 306 -31.10 -7.89 -25.24
N SER A 307 -32.17 -7.60 -24.51
CA SER A 307 -33.34 -8.47 -24.42
C SER A 307 -34.17 -8.45 -25.70
N ALA A 308 -34.34 -9.61 -26.34
CA ALA A 308 -35.36 -9.88 -27.34
C ALA A 308 -36.17 -11.10 -26.90
N LYS A 309 -37.50 -10.99 -26.95
CA LYS A 309 -38.44 -12.08 -26.60
C LYS A 309 -38.92 -12.84 -27.84
N ASN A 310 -39.49 -14.02 -27.59
CA ASN A 310 -40.25 -14.88 -28.51
C ASN A 310 -39.42 -15.63 -29.57
N THR A 311 -39.66 -16.93 -29.87
CA THR A 311 -40.68 -17.86 -29.33
C THR A 311 -40.21 -19.33 -29.38
N GLN A 312 -40.97 -20.21 -28.73
CA GLN A 312 -41.03 -21.68 -28.87
C GLN A 312 -39.97 -22.55 -28.16
N ALA A 313 -40.50 -23.69 -27.67
CA ALA A 313 -39.89 -24.84 -27.04
C ALA A 313 -40.91 -26.01 -27.20
N PRO A 314 -40.59 -27.27 -26.87
CA PRO A 314 -39.30 -27.82 -26.48
C PRO A 314 -38.77 -28.89 -27.45
N ILE A 315 -37.45 -29.09 -27.49
CA ILE A 315 -36.82 -30.33 -27.97
C ILE A 315 -35.75 -30.71 -26.94
N GLU A 316 -35.58 -32.01 -26.68
CA GLU A 316 -34.85 -32.54 -25.52
C GLU A 316 -33.35 -32.22 -25.54
N ALA A 317 -32.82 -31.83 -24.38
CA ALA A 317 -31.39 -31.57 -24.21
C ALA A 317 -30.64 -32.88 -23.87
N PRO A 318 -29.63 -33.31 -24.66
CA PRO A 318 -28.72 -34.37 -24.26
C PRO A 318 -27.85 -33.89 -23.09
N ALA A 319 -27.64 -34.75 -22.08
CA ALA A 319 -27.00 -34.38 -20.83
C ALA A 319 -25.48 -34.69 -20.78
N TYR A 320 -24.78 -33.94 -19.93
CA TYR A 320 -23.38 -34.13 -19.46
C TYR A 320 -22.23 -33.88 -20.47
N PRO A 321 -20.99 -33.64 -19.99
CA PRO A 321 -20.58 -32.90 -18.77
C PRO A 321 -19.55 -31.80 -19.08
N GLY A 322 -19.26 -30.94 -18.10
CA GLY A 322 -18.42 -29.74 -18.29
C GLY A 322 -16.90 -29.96 -18.33
N THR A 323 -16.18 -28.88 -18.62
CA THR A 323 -14.71 -28.77 -18.56
C THR A 323 -14.29 -27.47 -17.88
N ALA A 324 -13.77 -27.54 -16.65
CA ALA A 324 -12.93 -26.46 -16.13
C ALA A 324 -11.52 -26.56 -16.76
N GLY A 325 -10.89 -25.42 -17.04
CA GLY A 325 -9.64 -25.38 -17.82
C GLY A 325 -8.44 -26.05 -17.14
N PRO A 326 -7.42 -26.51 -17.91
CA PRO A 326 -6.29 -27.29 -17.38
C PRO A 326 -5.51 -26.62 -16.23
N ALA A 327 -5.47 -25.28 -16.20
CA ALA A 327 -4.82 -24.54 -15.11
C ALA A 327 -5.53 -24.74 -13.75
N MET A 328 -6.87 -24.70 -13.73
CA MET A 328 -7.66 -24.93 -12.50
C MET A 328 -7.60 -26.39 -12.06
N GLU A 329 -7.61 -27.33 -13.00
CA GLU A 329 -7.38 -28.75 -12.67
C GLU A 329 -5.99 -28.96 -12.04
N LEU A 330 -4.95 -28.40 -12.67
CA LEU A 330 -3.58 -28.49 -12.19
C LEU A 330 -3.40 -27.83 -10.80
N GLU A 331 -4.07 -26.70 -10.55
CA GLU A 331 -4.06 -26.04 -9.24
C GLU A 331 -4.77 -26.88 -8.16
N PHE A 332 -5.96 -27.42 -8.44
CA PHE A 332 -6.68 -28.31 -7.52
C PHE A 332 -5.82 -29.55 -7.20
N TRP A 333 -5.29 -30.21 -8.23
CA TRP A 333 -4.43 -31.38 -8.09
C TRP A 333 -3.15 -31.08 -7.31
N ASN A 334 -2.50 -29.93 -7.57
CA ASN A 334 -1.32 -29.49 -6.84
C ASN A 334 -1.59 -29.33 -5.33
N ASN A 335 -2.77 -28.83 -4.97
CA ASN A 335 -3.19 -28.66 -3.58
C ASN A 335 -3.50 -30.00 -2.87
N ILE A 336 -4.09 -30.98 -3.56
CA ILE A 336 -4.47 -32.27 -2.93
C ILE A 336 -3.43 -33.39 -3.02
N LYS A 337 -2.55 -33.42 -4.04
CA LYS A 337 -1.70 -34.59 -4.37
C LYS A 337 -0.81 -35.15 -3.24
N GLN A 338 -0.48 -34.33 -2.22
CA GLN A 338 0.28 -34.72 -1.04
C GLN A 338 -0.56 -35.02 0.22
N ARG A 339 -1.88 -34.80 0.20
CA ARG A 339 -2.77 -35.11 1.33
C ARG A 339 -2.88 -36.64 1.55
N LYS A 340 -3.25 -37.02 2.78
CA LYS A 340 -3.45 -38.41 3.23
C LYS A 340 -4.93 -38.78 3.45
N ASP A 341 -5.83 -37.91 3.01
CA ASP A 341 -7.26 -37.99 3.22
C ASP A 341 -7.93 -38.45 1.91
N PRO A 342 -8.64 -39.58 1.86
CA PRO A 342 -9.30 -40.07 0.64
C PRO A 342 -10.46 -39.16 0.18
N ASP A 343 -11.15 -38.45 1.07
CA ASP A 343 -12.32 -37.64 0.70
C ASP A 343 -11.92 -36.43 -0.16
N MET A 344 -10.74 -35.86 0.07
CA MET A 344 -10.17 -34.82 -0.79
C MET A 344 -9.89 -35.29 -2.23
N PHE A 345 -9.65 -36.59 -2.44
CA PHE A 345 -9.50 -37.17 -3.78
C PHE A 345 -10.84 -37.56 -4.41
N ARG A 346 -11.84 -37.94 -3.60
CA ARG A 346 -13.23 -38.15 -4.06
C ARG A 346 -13.86 -36.85 -4.56
N ALA A 347 -13.70 -35.75 -3.82
CA ALA A 347 -14.16 -34.42 -4.25
C ALA A 347 -13.51 -33.96 -5.57
N TYR A 348 -12.24 -34.27 -5.79
CA TYR A 348 -11.58 -34.02 -7.08
C TYR A 348 -12.16 -34.88 -8.21
N LEU A 349 -12.49 -36.16 -7.96
CA LEU A 349 -13.16 -37.01 -8.96
C LEU A 349 -14.60 -36.57 -9.26
N GLU A 350 -15.31 -36.04 -8.27
CA GLU A 350 -16.66 -35.46 -8.45
C GLU A 350 -16.62 -34.21 -9.33
N GLN A 351 -15.60 -33.36 -9.15
CA GLN A 351 -15.44 -32.11 -9.92
C GLN A 351 -14.70 -32.29 -11.26
N TYR A 352 -13.85 -33.31 -11.39
CA TYR A 352 -13.04 -33.62 -12.57
C TYR A 352 -13.10 -35.12 -12.96
N PRO A 353 -14.29 -35.71 -13.23
CA PRO A 353 -14.48 -37.16 -13.45
C PRO A 353 -13.81 -37.72 -14.71
N LYS A 354 -13.32 -36.86 -15.61
CA LYS A 354 -12.49 -37.21 -16.78
C LYS A 354 -11.17 -36.43 -16.81
N GLY A 355 -10.73 -35.92 -15.66
CA GLY A 355 -9.55 -35.06 -15.54
C GLY A 355 -8.24 -35.78 -15.85
N SER A 356 -7.24 -34.98 -16.23
CA SER A 356 -5.84 -35.36 -16.46
C SER A 356 -5.23 -36.22 -15.32
N PHE A 357 -5.72 -36.07 -14.09
CA PHE A 357 -5.25 -36.82 -12.92
C PHE A 357 -6.30 -37.77 -12.29
N ALA A 358 -7.45 -38.01 -12.93
CA ALA A 358 -8.52 -38.85 -12.40
C ALA A 358 -8.03 -40.26 -12.00
N ALA A 359 -7.36 -40.98 -12.91
CA ALA A 359 -6.79 -42.30 -12.62
C ALA A 359 -5.75 -42.29 -11.48
N LEU A 360 -5.04 -41.17 -11.27
CA LEU A 360 -4.11 -41.01 -10.15
C LEU A 360 -4.83 -40.76 -8.82
N ALA A 361 -5.98 -40.08 -8.83
CA ALA A 361 -6.83 -39.90 -7.66
C ALA A 361 -7.47 -41.23 -7.20
N GLU A 362 -8.02 -42.02 -8.12
CA GLU A 362 -8.56 -43.36 -7.83
C GLU A 362 -7.50 -44.30 -7.23
N LEU A 363 -6.31 -44.35 -7.83
CA LEU A 363 -5.17 -45.10 -7.29
C LEU A 363 -4.74 -44.60 -5.90
N LYS A 364 -4.88 -43.30 -5.62
CA LYS A 364 -4.58 -42.72 -4.31
C LYS A 364 -5.61 -43.13 -3.26
N ILE A 365 -6.90 -43.05 -3.57
CA ILE A 365 -8.02 -43.48 -2.70
C ILE A 365 -7.83 -44.95 -2.32
N LYS A 366 -7.70 -45.84 -3.31
CA LYS A 366 -7.52 -47.29 -3.12
C LYS A 366 -6.27 -47.62 -2.30
N LYS A 367 -5.20 -46.82 -2.41
CA LYS A 367 -3.97 -46.95 -1.60
C LYS A 367 -4.16 -46.49 -0.16
N LEU A 368 -4.86 -45.38 0.08
CA LEU A 368 -5.15 -44.87 1.43
C LEU A 368 -6.14 -45.78 2.18
N GLU A 369 -7.16 -46.30 1.50
CA GLU A 369 -8.14 -47.24 2.05
C GLU A 369 -7.51 -48.61 2.38
N SER A 370 -6.69 -49.17 1.50
CA SER A 370 -5.95 -50.40 1.80
C SER A 370 -4.91 -50.23 2.93
N GLN A 371 -4.49 -48.99 3.23
CA GLN A 371 -3.69 -48.66 4.39
C GLN A 371 -4.52 -48.51 5.67
N SER A 372 -5.73 -47.93 5.61
CA SER A 372 -6.63 -47.86 6.78
C SER A 372 -7.16 -49.24 7.19
N VAL A 373 -7.48 -50.12 6.23
CA VAL A 373 -7.87 -51.51 6.49
C VAL A 373 -6.72 -52.33 7.09
N LYS A 374 -5.47 -52.11 6.65
CA LYS A 374 -4.30 -52.75 7.30
C LYS A 374 -4.03 -52.22 8.71
N SER A 375 -4.41 -50.97 9.00
CA SER A 375 -4.32 -50.39 10.34
C SER A 375 -5.35 -50.99 11.30
N SER A 376 -6.62 -51.11 10.87
CA SER A 376 -7.68 -51.69 11.71
C SER A 376 -7.52 -53.19 11.95
N LEU A 377 -6.91 -53.93 11.02
CA LEU A 377 -6.58 -55.35 11.19
C LEU A 377 -5.50 -55.64 12.26
N GLN A 378 -4.79 -54.62 12.78
CA GLN A 378 -3.83 -54.80 13.89
C GLN A 378 -4.40 -54.43 15.28
N THR A 379 -5.64 -53.94 15.38
CA THR A 379 -6.22 -53.41 16.64
C THR A 379 -7.59 -54.01 17.00
N GLY A 380 -7.84 -55.27 16.63
CA GLY A 380 -9.09 -55.98 16.90
C GLY A 380 -9.02 -57.07 17.98
N SER A 381 -9.17 -56.72 19.27
CA SER A 381 -9.48 -57.73 20.32
C SER A 381 -10.12 -57.16 21.59
N ARG A 382 -11.45 -56.94 21.56
CA ARG A 382 -12.41 -57.63 22.45
C ARG A 382 -13.87 -57.20 22.23
N THR A 383 -14.70 -58.18 21.85
CA THR A 383 -16.10 -58.43 22.25
C THR A 383 -17.10 -57.26 22.39
N GLY A 384 -18.20 -57.33 21.61
CA GLY A 384 -19.47 -56.63 21.88
C GLY A 384 -20.35 -57.35 22.93
N PRO A 385 -21.71 -57.32 22.86
CA PRO A 385 -22.53 -57.25 21.64
C PRO A 385 -23.71 -56.25 21.61
N GLN A 386 -24.22 -56.07 20.38
CA GLN A 386 -25.58 -55.73 19.92
C GLN A 386 -26.70 -55.33 20.92
N THR A 387 -27.46 -54.28 20.55
CA THR A 387 -28.91 -54.39 20.24
C THR A 387 -29.37 -53.19 19.40
N ALA A 388 -30.54 -53.26 18.77
CA ALA A 388 -31.01 -52.26 17.79
C ALA A 388 -32.46 -51.80 18.03
N TRP A 389 -32.72 -50.51 17.78
CA TRP A 389 -34.04 -49.91 17.55
C TRP A 389 -33.89 -48.90 16.39
N VAL A 390 -34.46 -49.13 15.21
CA VAL A 390 -35.87 -48.85 14.81
C VAL A 390 -36.08 -47.37 14.45
N MET A 391 -36.61 -47.13 13.25
CA MET A 391 -37.03 -45.79 12.81
C MET A 391 -38.28 -45.34 13.56
N GLY A 392 -38.23 -44.17 14.20
CA GLY A 392 -39.38 -43.51 14.82
C GLY A 392 -39.37 -42.02 14.48
N THR A 393 -40.45 -41.53 13.87
CA THR A 393 -40.58 -40.12 13.48
C THR A 393 -40.95 -39.24 14.68
N ALA A 394 -40.05 -38.36 15.10
CA ALA A 394 -40.34 -37.30 16.06
C ALA A 394 -39.59 -36.00 15.68
N GLN A 395 -40.29 -34.88 15.68
CA GLN A 395 -39.73 -33.55 15.42
C GLN A 395 -39.00 -33.02 16.67
N GLY A 396 -37.81 -33.55 16.94
CA GLY A 396 -36.87 -32.98 17.91
C GLY A 396 -36.03 -31.87 17.26
N ALA A 397 -36.18 -30.62 17.71
CA ALA A 397 -35.40 -29.52 17.16
C ALA A 397 -33.90 -29.70 17.46
N PHE A 398 -33.07 -29.72 16.42
CA PHE A 398 -31.60 -29.69 16.55
C PHE A 398 -31.17 -28.33 17.11
N ALA A 399 -31.14 -28.22 18.44
CA ALA A 399 -30.77 -27.02 19.15
C ALA A 399 -29.34 -26.59 18.77
N HIS A 400 -29.23 -25.51 17.98
CA HIS A 400 -27.96 -25.14 17.34
C HIS A 400 -26.83 -24.97 18.38
N PRO A 401 -25.62 -25.51 18.10
CA PRO A 401 -24.49 -25.44 19.01
C PRO A 401 -24.13 -24.01 19.38
N THR A 402 -23.98 -23.75 20.68
CA THR A 402 -23.72 -22.41 21.22
C THR A 402 -22.23 -22.07 21.13
N LYS A 403 -21.90 -20.78 21.05
CA LYS A 403 -20.53 -20.29 20.79
C LYS A 403 -20.06 -19.38 21.93
N LEU A 404 -19.26 -19.92 22.84
CA LEU A 404 -18.68 -19.19 23.96
C LEU A 404 -17.27 -18.71 23.64
N ILE A 405 -16.99 -17.42 23.80
CA ILE A 405 -15.63 -16.86 23.78
C ILE A 405 -15.30 -16.37 25.18
N VAL A 406 -14.20 -16.85 25.77
CA VAL A 406 -13.67 -16.37 27.05
C VAL A 406 -12.42 -15.54 26.77
N ARG A 407 -12.44 -14.26 27.18
CA ARG A 407 -11.35 -13.30 27.05
C ARG A 407 -10.81 -12.90 28.42
N SER A 408 -9.50 -12.93 28.62
CA SER A 408 -8.83 -12.43 29.84
C SER A 408 -8.04 -11.15 29.57
N ASN A 409 -7.71 -10.41 30.63
CA ASN A 409 -6.79 -9.26 30.63
C ASN A 409 -5.32 -9.66 30.82
N VAL A 410 -5.01 -10.95 30.99
CA VAL A 410 -3.66 -11.48 31.24
C VAL A 410 -3.38 -12.62 30.25
N SER A 411 -2.17 -12.66 29.70
CA SER A 411 -1.76 -13.68 28.72
C SER A 411 -1.17 -14.93 29.38
N GLY A 412 -1.33 -16.07 28.70
CA GLY A 412 -0.87 -17.38 29.19
C GLY A 412 -1.58 -17.84 30.47
N ASP A 413 -2.85 -17.47 30.60
CA ASP A 413 -3.81 -18.00 31.57
C ASP A 413 -4.28 -19.42 31.19
N THR A 414 -5.20 -19.99 31.96
CA THR A 414 -5.92 -21.22 31.61
C THR A 414 -7.41 -21.02 31.85
N VAL A 415 -8.21 -21.29 30.81
CA VAL A 415 -9.67 -21.34 30.86
C VAL A 415 -10.12 -22.77 31.17
N TYR A 416 -11.04 -22.89 32.12
CA TYR A 416 -11.75 -24.13 32.45
C TYR A 416 -13.23 -23.92 32.16
N LEU A 417 -13.85 -24.91 31.52
CA LEU A 417 -15.29 -24.97 31.28
C LEU A 417 -15.81 -26.23 31.97
N ASP A 418 -16.72 -26.07 32.93
CA ASP A 418 -17.28 -27.15 33.75
C ASP A 418 -16.19 -28.02 34.41
N GLY A 419 -15.13 -27.36 34.88
CA GLY A 419 -13.95 -27.99 35.51
C GLY A 419 -12.94 -28.58 34.52
N LYS A 420 -13.26 -28.70 33.22
CA LYS A 420 -12.33 -29.20 32.19
C LYS A 420 -11.45 -28.09 31.65
N ALA A 421 -10.13 -28.27 31.70
CA ALA A 421 -9.16 -27.33 31.12
C ALA A 421 -9.27 -27.30 29.59
N MET A 422 -9.31 -26.09 29.02
CA MET A 422 -9.49 -25.83 27.58
C MET A 422 -8.28 -25.11 26.95
N GLY A 423 -7.25 -24.80 27.72
CA GLY A 423 -6.08 -24.02 27.29
C GLY A 423 -6.21 -22.52 27.59
N PRO A 424 -5.30 -21.68 27.06
CA PRO A 424 -5.30 -20.23 27.32
C PRO A 424 -6.43 -19.49 26.61
N THR A 425 -6.69 -18.25 27.03
CA THR A 425 -7.69 -17.37 26.42
C THR A 425 -7.46 -17.17 24.91
N GLY A 426 -8.54 -17.19 24.11
CA GLY A 426 -8.44 -17.31 22.66
C GLY A 426 -9.50 -16.56 21.85
N ALA A 427 -9.31 -16.54 20.53
CA ALA A 427 -10.27 -16.00 19.57
C ALA A 427 -11.26 -17.05 19.03
N VAL A 428 -10.91 -18.34 19.12
CA VAL A 428 -11.75 -19.46 18.70
C VAL A 428 -12.89 -19.62 19.72
N PRO A 429 -14.17 -19.66 19.29
CA PRO A 429 -15.27 -19.94 20.20
C PRO A 429 -15.27 -21.42 20.61
N HIS A 430 -15.34 -21.68 21.92
CA HIS A 430 -15.67 -23.00 22.44
C HIS A 430 -17.11 -23.33 22.04
N ILE A 431 -17.31 -24.55 21.53
CA ILE A 431 -18.63 -25.06 21.17
C ILE A 431 -19.21 -25.80 22.38
N LEU A 432 -20.36 -25.33 22.87
CA LEU A 432 -21.05 -25.90 24.02
C LEU A 432 -22.52 -26.20 23.69
N SER A 433 -23.08 -27.18 24.40
CA SER A 433 -24.52 -27.41 24.45
C SER A 433 -25.27 -26.17 24.96
N PRO A 434 -26.58 -26.05 24.71
CA PRO A 434 -27.42 -25.14 25.48
C PRO A 434 -27.57 -25.66 26.92
N GLY A 435 -27.46 -24.78 27.92
CA GLY A 435 -27.50 -25.17 29.33
C GLY A 435 -26.83 -24.13 30.25
N GLU A 436 -26.68 -24.48 31.53
CA GLU A 436 -25.78 -23.76 32.44
C GLU A 436 -24.36 -24.31 32.36
N HIS A 437 -23.39 -23.39 32.32
CA HIS A 437 -21.96 -23.70 32.27
C HIS A 437 -21.19 -22.84 33.27
N THR A 438 -20.23 -23.44 33.96
CA THR A 438 -19.32 -22.76 34.89
C THR A 438 -18.01 -22.45 34.19
N ILE A 439 -17.64 -21.17 34.12
CA ILE A 439 -16.40 -20.69 33.54
C ILE A 439 -15.47 -20.29 34.68
N ARG A 440 -14.27 -20.88 34.72
CA ARG A 440 -13.19 -20.47 35.61
C ARG A 440 -11.96 -20.11 34.78
N VAL A 441 -11.25 -19.04 35.15
CA VAL A 441 -10.05 -18.57 34.48
C VAL A 441 -8.98 -18.32 35.53
N GLU A 442 -7.81 -18.93 35.36
CA GLU A 442 -6.73 -18.92 36.35
C GLU A 442 -5.41 -18.46 35.75
N LYS A 443 -4.60 -17.78 36.57
CA LYS A 443 -3.19 -17.51 36.28
C LYS A 443 -2.40 -17.47 37.58
N GLN A 444 -1.26 -18.17 37.62
CA GLN A 444 -0.33 -18.11 38.75
C GLN A 444 0.07 -16.65 39.05
N GLY A 445 -0.10 -16.21 40.30
CA GLY A 445 0.13 -14.83 40.74
C GLY A 445 -1.08 -13.89 40.67
N PHE A 446 -2.25 -14.39 40.24
CA PHE A 446 -3.51 -13.64 40.16
C PHE A 446 -4.64 -14.39 40.87
N GLU A 447 -5.60 -13.63 41.40
CA GLU A 447 -6.86 -14.18 41.92
C GLU A 447 -7.67 -14.82 40.77
N PRO A 448 -8.20 -16.04 40.93
CA PRO A 448 -8.94 -16.75 39.89
C PRO A 448 -10.33 -16.11 39.67
N PHE A 449 -10.70 -15.91 38.42
CA PHE A 449 -12.03 -15.43 38.05
C PHE A 449 -12.96 -16.61 37.79
N GLU A 450 -14.12 -16.66 38.47
CA GLU A 450 -15.14 -17.69 38.23
C GLU A 450 -16.53 -17.07 38.06
N THR A 451 -17.32 -17.61 37.13
CA THR A 451 -18.69 -17.18 36.89
C THR A 451 -19.54 -18.29 36.26
N LYS A 452 -20.83 -18.35 36.61
CA LYS A 452 -21.80 -19.24 35.95
C LYS A 452 -22.56 -18.48 34.87
N ILE A 453 -22.83 -19.14 33.75
CA ILE A 453 -23.63 -18.59 32.67
C ILE A 453 -24.63 -19.60 32.11
N THR A 454 -25.83 -19.13 31.80
CA THR A 454 -26.74 -19.86 30.91
C THR A 454 -26.42 -19.51 29.44
N LEU A 455 -26.43 -20.53 28.57
CA LEU A 455 -26.27 -20.44 27.12
C LEU A 455 -27.52 -20.97 26.43
N THR A 456 -28.15 -20.13 25.60
CA THR A 456 -29.33 -20.50 24.81
C THR A 456 -28.91 -20.99 23.42
N ALA A 457 -29.66 -21.93 22.84
CA ALA A 457 -29.37 -22.51 21.53
C ALA A 457 -29.09 -21.45 20.45
N GLY A 458 -28.07 -21.70 19.62
CA GLY A 458 -27.61 -20.81 18.54
C GLY A 458 -26.93 -19.51 18.99
N THR A 459 -26.94 -19.15 20.28
CA THR A 459 -26.36 -17.87 20.73
C THR A 459 -24.83 -17.88 20.75
N LYS A 460 -24.25 -16.71 20.51
CA LYS A 460 -22.82 -16.42 20.70
C LYS A 460 -22.64 -15.48 21.88
N LYS A 461 -21.93 -15.92 22.93
CA LYS A 461 -21.71 -15.17 24.17
C LYS A 461 -20.22 -14.92 24.35
N THR A 462 -19.85 -13.72 24.79
CA THR A 462 -18.45 -13.36 25.10
C THR A 462 -18.35 -12.95 26.56
N ILE A 463 -17.53 -13.67 27.33
CA ILE A 463 -17.24 -13.36 28.73
C ILE A 463 -15.85 -12.75 28.82
N ARG A 464 -15.73 -11.65 29.57
CA ARG A 464 -14.47 -10.96 29.84
C ARG A 464 -14.09 -11.17 31.30
N ALA A 465 -13.20 -12.13 31.55
CA ALA A 465 -12.58 -12.33 32.84
C ALA A 465 -11.62 -11.17 33.14
N ARG A 466 -11.59 -10.71 34.40
CA ARG A 466 -10.59 -9.75 34.87
C ARG A 466 -9.84 -10.33 36.06
N LEU A 467 -8.68 -10.90 35.79
CA LEU A 467 -7.74 -11.38 36.80
C LEU A 467 -7.02 -10.19 37.45
N MET A 468 -6.94 -10.19 38.78
CA MET A 468 -6.30 -9.16 39.60
C MET A 468 -5.05 -9.76 40.25
N PRO A 469 -3.89 -9.08 40.27
CA PRO A 469 -2.68 -9.62 40.92
C PRO A 469 -2.91 -9.85 42.42
N VAL A 470 -2.36 -10.92 42.98
CA VAL A 470 -2.41 -11.18 44.43
C VAL A 470 -1.47 -10.21 45.16
N THR A 471 -2.01 -9.17 45.79
CA THR A 471 -1.22 -8.09 46.40
C THR A 471 -0.75 -8.43 47.82
N THR A 472 0.41 -9.08 47.95
CA THR A 472 1.10 -9.21 49.23
C THR A 472 1.84 -7.92 49.58
N VAL A 473 1.38 -7.20 50.62
CA VAL A 473 2.05 -6.01 51.15
C VAL A 473 2.73 -6.36 52.48
N GLY A 474 4.06 -6.18 52.56
CA GLY A 474 4.79 -6.28 53.83
C GLY A 474 6.26 -6.70 53.68
N TRP A 475 7.20 -5.80 54.01
CA TRP A 475 8.61 -6.15 54.21
C TRP A 475 8.89 -6.46 55.68
N ALA A 476 9.48 -7.64 55.97
CA ALA A 476 10.13 -7.90 57.25
C ALA A 476 11.23 -8.98 57.14
N LYS A 477 12.45 -8.61 57.56
CA LYS A 477 13.59 -9.45 58.00
C LYS A 477 14.03 -10.66 57.14
N ALA A 478 15.27 -10.60 56.69
CA ALA A 478 16.10 -11.81 56.53
C ALA A 478 16.49 -12.37 57.92
N PRO A 479 16.57 -13.71 58.11
CA PRO A 479 17.24 -14.34 59.25
C PRO A 479 18.77 -14.43 59.02
N SER A 480 19.53 -14.43 60.11
CA SER A 480 20.98 -14.69 60.08
C SER A 480 21.31 -16.19 59.97
N ALA A 481 22.52 -16.44 59.47
CA ALA A 481 23.10 -17.74 59.16
C ALA A 481 23.32 -18.73 60.32
N VAL A 482 23.60 -20.00 59.92
CA VAL A 482 24.55 -20.95 60.57
C VAL A 482 24.02 -21.70 61.83
N PRO A 483 24.41 -22.97 62.12
CA PRO A 483 25.65 -23.68 61.71
C PRO A 483 25.55 -25.16 61.19
N ILE A 484 26.72 -25.73 60.82
CA ILE A 484 27.12 -27.18 60.64
C ILE A 484 26.37 -28.08 59.61
N ASN A 485 27.00 -29.07 58.93
CA ASN A 485 28.40 -29.52 58.82
C ASN A 485 28.71 -30.28 57.49
N GLN A 486 30.00 -30.40 57.12
CA GLN A 486 30.62 -31.41 56.21
C GLN A 486 30.15 -31.51 54.72
N SER A 487 30.97 -31.91 53.73
CA SER A 487 32.45 -31.99 53.62
C SER A 487 32.94 -32.25 52.18
N LYS A 488 34.11 -31.70 51.79
CA LYS A 488 35.04 -32.17 50.71
C LYS A 488 34.50 -32.08 49.24
N THR A 489 35.29 -31.92 48.16
CA THR A 489 36.76 -31.78 47.95
C THR A 489 37.10 -31.08 46.60
N GLY A 490 38.25 -30.40 46.50
CA GLY A 490 38.95 -30.02 45.23
C GLY A 490 38.76 -28.56 44.78
N SER A 491 39.76 -27.68 44.58
CA SER A 491 41.05 -27.74 43.82
C SER A 491 40.84 -27.61 42.30
N GLN A 492 41.42 -26.70 41.50
CA GLN A 492 42.39 -25.57 41.64
C GLN A 492 42.33 -24.73 40.31
N ALA A 493 42.99 -23.56 40.08
CA ALA A 493 43.32 -22.36 40.87
C ALA A 493 44.02 -21.29 39.96
N GLY A 494 43.96 -19.99 40.32
CA GLY A 494 44.65 -18.86 39.65
C GLY A 494 43.75 -17.61 39.52
N ALA A 495 43.95 -16.48 40.21
CA ALA A 495 45.06 -15.51 40.24
C ALA A 495 45.07 -14.57 39.00
N ARG A 496 45.30 -13.24 39.10
CA ARG A 496 46.16 -12.48 40.05
C ARG A 496 45.77 -10.98 40.15
N THR A 497 45.97 -10.35 41.33
CA THR A 497 46.30 -8.92 41.68
C THR A 497 46.08 -7.74 40.69
N GLY A 498 45.73 -6.50 41.11
CA GLY A 498 45.44 -5.94 42.47
C GLY A 498 45.75 -4.43 42.62
N SER A 499 45.71 -3.91 43.87
CA SER A 499 46.42 -2.70 44.40
C SER A 499 45.85 -1.25 44.26
N ARG A 500 45.38 -0.67 45.40
CA ARG A 500 45.81 0.56 46.15
C ARG A 500 46.20 1.88 45.41
N THR A 501 46.11 3.12 45.95
CA THR A 501 45.48 3.81 47.12
C THR A 501 45.70 5.34 46.98
N GLY A 502 44.84 6.22 47.55
CA GLY A 502 45.18 7.65 47.77
C GLY A 502 44.06 8.48 48.44
N ALA A 503 44.41 9.38 49.38
CA ALA A 503 43.45 10.25 50.11
C ALA A 503 44.13 11.43 50.87
N ARG A 504 43.47 12.61 50.98
CA ARG A 504 43.67 13.78 51.92
C ARG A 504 43.00 15.07 51.35
N THR A 505 42.57 16.15 52.05
CA THR A 505 42.13 16.44 53.46
C THR A 505 41.49 17.86 53.57
N GLY A 506 40.58 18.13 54.54
CA GLY A 506 40.14 19.47 55.02
C GLY A 506 38.59 19.61 55.18
N SER A 507 37.91 20.18 56.22
CA SER A 507 38.15 21.26 57.23
C SER A 507 37.63 22.65 56.77
N ARG A 508 36.86 23.52 57.50
CA ARG A 508 36.24 23.63 58.87
C ARG A 508 35.34 24.94 58.94
N THR A 509 34.50 25.38 59.91
CA THR A 509 33.90 24.95 61.22
C THR A 509 32.60 25.77 61.55
N GLY A 510 31.59 25.22 62.25
CA GLY A 510 30.55 25.96 63.03
C GLY A 510 29.32 26.55 62.28
N ALA A 511 28.18 26.94 62.88
CA ALA A 511 27.58 26.79 64.24
C ALA A 511 26.03 27.01 64.18
N ARG A 512 25.13 26.24 64.87
CA ARG A 512 24.48 26.47 66.20
C ARG A 512 23.72 27.83 66.30
N THR A 513 22.41 28.03 66.58
CA THR A 513 21.30 27.43 67.41
C THR A 513 19.90 27.67 66.75
N GLY A 514 18.69 27.41 67.31
CA GLY A 514 18.22 26.50 68.40
C GLY A 514 16.94 26.91 69.21
N SER A 515 15.77 26.27 68.97
CA SER A 515 14.54 26.19 69.84
C SER A 515 13.55 27.41 69.87
N ARG A 516 12.25 27.35 70.27
CA ARG A 516 11.35 26.29 70.85
C ARG A 516 9.83 26.65 70.77
N THR A 517 8.93 25.71 71.14
CA THR A 517 7.44 25.80 71.36
C THR A 517 6.54 25.92 70.10
N GLY A 518 5.27 25.43 70.03
CA GLY A 518 4.38 24.70 70.96
C GLY A 518 3.12 25.51 71.37
N ALA A 519 1.87 24.99 71.44
CA ALA A 519 1.28 23.68 71.07
C ALA A 519 -0.29 23.70 71.08
N ARG A 520 -0.92 22.64 70.52
CA ARG A 520 -2.30 22.10 70.78
C ARG A 520 -3.59 22.88 70.37
N THR A 521 -4.46 22.13 69.65
CA THR A 521 -5.95 22.00 69.75
C THR A 521 -6.92 23.19 69.57
N GLY A 522 -8.02 22.94 68.85
CA GLY A 522 -9.27 23.73 68.92
C GLY A 522 -10.23 23.43 67.75
N ALA A 523 -11.51 23.14 68.01
CA ALA A 523 -12.48 22.70 66.99
C ALA A 523 -13.53 23.77 66.62
N ARG A 524 -14.10 23.62 65.41
CA ARG A 524 -15.45 24.06 64.95
C ARG A 524 -16.20 25.14 65.78
N THR A 525 -16.46 26.27 65.13
CA THR A 525 -17.81 26.72 64.70
C THR A 525 -17.65 27.78 63.62
N GLY A 526 -18.70 28.11 62.86
CA GLY A 526 -18.62 29.14 61.82
C GLY A 526 -19.88 29.97 61.70
N SER A 527 -19.71 31.23 61.29
CA SER A 527 -20.77 32.05 60.69
C SER A 527 -20.17 33.11 59.75
N GLN A 528 -21.05 33.63 58.90
CA GLN A 528 -20.96 34.72 57.92
C GLN A 528 -20.37 36.03 58.52
N THR A 529 -19.81 37.00 57.77
CA THR A 529 -19.70 37.23 56.31
C THR A 529 -18.66 38.32 56.01
N ALA A 530 -17.86 38.18 54.95
CA ALA A 530 -17.31 39.28 54.14
C ALA A 530 -16.67 38.74 52.85
N SER A 531 -16.68 39.50 51.76
CA SER A 531 -16.16 39.08 50.45
C SER A 531 -14.75 39.60 50.15
N VAL A 532 -13.83 38.70 49.80
CA VAL A 532 -12.67 39.01 48.94
C VAL A 532 -12.53 37.90 47.91
N MET A 533 -12.68 38.21 46.62
CA MET A 533 -12.40 37.25 45.54
C MET A 533 -10.89 37.16 45.29
N GLY A 534 -10.20 36.29 46.02
CA GLY A 534 -8.80 35.94 45.78
C GLY A 534 -8.67 34.78 44.78
N THR A 535 -8.51 35.06 43.49
CA THR A 535 -8.37 34.03 42.45
C THR A 535 -7.00 33.36 42.48
N ALA A 536 -6.85 32.33 43.31
CA ALA A 536 -5.73 31.41 43.24
C ALA A 536 -5.85 30.52 41.97
N GLN A 537 -5.40 31.03 40.83
CA GLN A 537 -5.25 30.23 39.62
C GLN A 537 -4.22 29.13 39.86
N GLY A 538 -4.68 27.88 39.93
CA GLY A 538 -3.81 26.72 40.09
C GLY A 538 -2.85 26.61 38.89
N ALA A 539 -1.55 26.54 39.16
CA ALA A 539 -0.56 26.31 38.11
C ALA A 539 -0.85 24.95 37.44
N PHE A 540 -1.14 24.97 36.14
CA PHE A 540 -1.38 23.76 35.36
C PHE A 540 -0.09 22.92 35.33
N ALA A 541 -0.13 21.73 35.92
CA ALA A 541 0.99 20.80 35.84
C ALA A 541 1.23 20.40 34.38
N HIS A 542 2.48 20.54 33.91
CA HIS A 542 2.85 20.12 32.56
C HIS A 542 2.67 18.59 32.42
N PRO A 543 2.00 18.09 31.36
CA PRO A 543 1.82 16.66 31.15
C PRO A 543 3.15 15.89 31.12
N THR A 544 3.25 14.79 31.85
CA THR A 544 4.47 13.98 31.94
C THR A 544 4.51 12.88 30.88
N PRO A 545 5.70 12.33 30.52
CA PRO A 545 5.80 11.21 29.59
C PRO A 545 4.86 10.05 29.92
N GLY A 546 4.18 9.51 28.90
CA GLY A 546 3.14 8.49 29.06
C GLY A 546 1.74 9.03 29.40
N GLN A 547 1.54 10.35 29.55
CA GLN A 547 0.21 10.95 29.71
C GLN A 547 -0.34 11.49 28.37
N THR A 548 -1.64 11.30 28.14
CA THR A 548 -2.35 11.97 27.02
C THR A 548 -3.01 13.28 27.46
N PHE A 549 -2.97 14.30 26.62
CA PHE A 549 -3.69 15.56 26.82
C PHE A 549 -4.39 16.03 25.52
N ARG A 550 -5.18 17.10 25.63
CA ARG A 550 -5.74 17.86 24.50
C ARG A 550 -5.66 19.34 24.85
N ASP A 551 -5.07 20.15 23.98
CA ASP A 551 -5.12 21.61 24.13
C ASP A 551 -6.53 22.15 23.83
N ARG A 552 -6.85 23.30 24.42
CA ARG A 552 -8.08 24.06 24.16
C ARG A 552 -7.82 25.13 23.10
N LEU A 553 -8.70 25.24 22.12
CA LEU A 553 -8.68 26.27 21.08
C LEU A 553 -9.39 27.55 21.58
N LYS A 554 -9.23 28.66 20.84
CA LYS A 554 -9.86 29.97 21.16
C LYS A 554 -11.38 29.93 21.30
N ASP A 555 -12.06 29.03 20.57
CA ASP A 555 -13.51 28.80 20.65
C ASP A 555 -13.93 27.96 21.88
N GLY A 556 -12.98 27.52 22.70
CA GLY A 556 -13.20 26.64 23.85
C GLY A 556 -13.33 25.15 23.49
N SER A 557 -13.25 24.79 22.20
CA SER A 557 -13.22 23.40 21.76
C SER A 557 -11.88 22.72 22.08
N LEU A 558 -11.84 21.39 22.04
CA LEU A 558 -10.60 20.64 22.20
C LEU A 558 -9.95 20.32 20.85
N GLY A 559 -8.63 20.33 20.82
CA GLY A 559 -7.81 19.89 19.70
C GLY A 559 -7.58 18.38 19.65
N PRO A 560 -6.68 17.92 18.76
CA PRO A 560 -6.22 16.54 18.68
C PRO A 560 -5.67 16.02 20.01
N GLN A 561 -5.70 14.70 20.19
CA GLN A 561 -5.16 14.06 21.38
C GLN A 561 -3.66 13.81 21.21
N MET A 562 -2.88 14.31 22.17
CA MET A 562 -1.43 14.30 22.13
C MET A 562 -0.90 13.39 23.23
N MET A 563 0.09 12.57 22.89
CA MET A 563 0.79 11.62 23.75
C MET A 563 2.17 12.18 24.09
N VAL A 564 2.52 12.38 25.37
CA VAL A 564 3.87 12.84 25.73
C VAL A 564 4.87 11.68 25.56
N ILE A 565 5.78 11.85 24.62
CA ILE A 565 6.86 10.92 24.29
C ILE A 565 8.10 11.31 25.12
N PRO A 566 8.77 10.37 25.82
CA PRO A 566 9.95 10.68 26.63
C PRO A 566 11.16 11.11 25.79
N ALA A 567 12.10 11.82 26.41
CA ALA A 567 13.45 11.97 25.86
C ALA A 567 14.19 10.61 25.92
N GLY A 568 15.10 10.36 24.98
CA GLY A 568 15.86 9.11 24.95
C GLY A 568 16.70 8.91 23.69
N GLU A 569 17.13 7.66 23.46
CA GLU A 569 17.97 7.29 22.31
C GLU A 569 17.48 5.99 21.65
N PHE A 570 17.67 5.88 20.34
CA PHE A 570 17.35 4.67 19.58
C PHE A 570 18.30 4.47 18.39
N ARG A 571 18.09 3.37 17.66
CA ARG A 571 18.71 3.08 16.36
C ARG A 571 17.71 3.38 15.25
N MET A 572 18.00 4.40 14.45
CA MET A 572 17.17 4.81 13.31
C MET A 572 17.62 4.09 12.03
N GLY A 573 16.67 3.62 11.23
CA GLY A 573 16.92 2.87 10.00
C GLY A 573 17.06 1.35 10.17
N SER A 574 17.21 0.65 9.05
CA SER A 574 17.17 -0.82 8.99
C SER A 574 18.50 -1.49 9.32
N PRO A 575 18.49 -2.66 10.01
CA PRO A 575 19.70 -3.44 10.28
C PRO A 575 20.48 -3.77 9.00
N LYS A 576 21.81 -3.90 9.10
CA LYS A 576 22.66 -4.21 7.94
C LYS A 576 22.22 -5.53 7.27
N GLY A 577 21.66 -5.43 6.06
CA GLY A 577 21.15 -6.57 5.29
C GLY A 577 19.63 -6.75 5.29
N ASP A 578 18.87 -5.88 5.97
CA ASP A 578 17.42 -5.73 5.82
C ASP A 578 17.09 -4.34 5.27
N GLY A 579 15.97 -4.20 4.55
CA GLY A 579 15.51 -2.93 4.00
C GLY A 579 16.25 -2.43 2.77
N ASN A 580 15.89 -1.22 2.34
CA ASN A 580 16.41 -0.56 1.13
C ASN A 580 17.60 0.36 1.44
N SER A 581 18.35 0.78 0.41
CA SER A 581 19.49 1.69 0.55
C SER A 581 19.17 3.01 1.24
N TYR A 582 17.96 3.54 1.05
CA TYR A 582 17.49 4.77 1.69
C TYR A 582 17.19 4.62 3.19
N GLU A 583 17.17 3.40 3.72
CA GLU A 583 16.99 3.06 5.14
C GLU A 583 18.35 2.84 5.85
N HIS A 584 19.46 3.17 5.18
CA HIS A 584 20.83 2.93 5.62
C HIS A 584 21.70 4.20 5.54
N PRO A 585 22.79 4.34 6.32
CA PRO A 585 23.21 3.42 7.39
C PRO A 585 22.30 3.52 8.63
N GLN A 586 22.16 2.40 9.36
CA GLN A 586 21.54 2.44 10.68
C GLN A 586 22.46 3.19 11.66
N HIS A 587 21.93 4.24 12.29
CA HIS A 587 22.69 5.16 13.13
C HIS A 587 21.98 5.39 14.47
N ARG A 588 22.69 5.98 15.44
CA ARG A 588 22.12 6.35 16.75
C ARG A 588 21.54 7.75 16.65
N VAL A 589 20.32 7.93 17.14
CA VAL A 589 19.68 9.25 17.28
C VAL A 589 19.25 9.46 18.73
N ARG A 590 19.49 10.67 19.25
CA ARG A 590 19.15 11.09 20.61
C ARG A 590 18.07 12.17 20.60
N ILE A 591 16.84 11.78 20.91
CA ILE A 591 15.74 12.72 21.16
C ILE A 591 16.02 13.44 22.48
N LYS A 592 16.59 14.65 22.40
CA LYS A 592 17.14 15.41 23.54
C LYS A 592 16.10 15.76 24.61
N ASN A 593 14.89 16.12 24.20
CA ASN A 593 13.80 16.63 25.05
C ASN A 593 12.56 15.76 24.86
N ALA A 594 11.66 15.75 25.86
CA ALA A 594 10.33 15.21 25.66
C ALA A 594 9.57 16.08 24.64
N PHE A 595 8.73 15.45 23.83
CA PHE A 595 7.82 16.11 22.88
C PHE A 595 6.46 15.41 22.95
N ALA A 596 5.42 15.99 22.36
CA ALA A 596 4.14 15.29 22.25
C ALA A 596 3.82 14.95 20.79
N LEU A 597 3.30 13.75 20.54
CA LEU A 597 2.89 13.28 19.21
C LEU A 597 1.39 12.97 19.19
N GLY A 598 0.74 13.14 18.05
CA GLY A 598 -0.67 12.77 17.85
C GLY A 598 -0.90 11.28 18.14
N VAL A 599 -1.83 10.98 19.05
CA VAL A 599 -2.27 9.61 19.38
C VAL A 599 -2.76 8.86 18.14
N THR A 600 -3.31 9.60 17.17
CA THR A 600 -3.77 9.14 15.86
C THR A 600 -3.23 10.09 14.77
N GLU A 601 -3.45 9.73 13.51
CA GLU A 601 -3.46 10.69 12.40
C GLU A 601 -4.51 11.79 12.64
N VAL A 602 -4.36 12.95 11.98
CA VAL A 602 -5.37 14.01 11.99
C VAL A 602 -6.60 13.54 11.20
N THR A 603 -7.77 13.64 11.82
CA THR A 603 -9.01 13.14 11.22
C THR A 603 -9.68 14.17 10.30
N PHE A 604 -10.54 13.73 9.39
CA PHE A 604 -11.41 14.62 8.62
C PHE A 604 -12.23 15.57 9.52
N GLN A 605 -12.72 15.11 10.67
CA GLN A 605 -13.48 15.95 11.63
C GLN A 605 -12.65 17.11 12.18
N GLU A 606 -11.33 16.92 12.32
CA GLU A 606 -10.41 17.93 12.83
C GLU A 606 -9.91 18.84 11.71
N TYR A 607 -9.55 18.28 10.54
CA TYR A 607 -9.13 19.06 9.37
C TYR A 607 -10.26 19.91 8.79
N ASP A 608 -11.49 19.40 8.73
CA ASP A 608 -12.66 20.15 8.28
C ASP A 608 -12.93 21.39 9.16
N ARG A 609 -12.54 21.38 10.44
CA ARG A 609 -12.64 22.56 11.34
C ARG A 609 -11.65 23.64 10.91
N PHE A 610 -10.41 23.27 10.63
CA PHE A 610 -9.38 24.15 10.06
C PHE A 610 -9.83 24.73 8.72
N ALA A 611 -10.25 23.87 7.78
CA ALA A 611 -10.63 24.28 6.45
C ALA A 611 -11.82 25.26 6.46
N ARG A 612 -12.86 25.00 7.25
CA ARG A 612 -13.98 25.95 7.45
C ARG A 612 -13.55 27.23 8.17
N ALA A 613 -12.65 27.17 9.16
CA ALA A 613 -12.13 28.34 9.87
C ALA A 613 -11.05 29.14 9.11
N THR A 614 -10.70 28.73 7.89
CA THR A 614 -9.72 29.40 7.01
C THR A 614 -10.21 29.52 5.56
N GLU A 615 -11.50 29.27 5.33
CA GLU A 615 -12.18 29.33 4.02
C GLU A 615 -11.52 28.46 2.91
N ARG A 616 -10.73 27.46 3.31
CA ARG A 616 -10.11 26.48 2.39
C ARG A 616 -11.14 25.46 1.91
N LYS A 617 -10.96 25.01 0.67
CA LYS A 617 -11.74 23.89 0.09
C LYS A 617 -11.58 22.63 0.94
N LEU A 618 -12.68 21.93 1.21
CA LEU A 618 -12.66 20.65 1.90
C LEU A 618 -11.98 19.57 1.01
N PRO A 619 -11.06 18.75 1.55
CA PRO A 619 -10.43 17.67 0.80
C PRO A 619 -11.43 16.55 0.49
N LYS A 620 -11.21 15.82 -0.61
CA LYS A 620 -11.99 14.63 -1.00
C LYS A 620 -11.81 13.50 0.05
N ASP A 621 -12.77 12.60 0.19
CA ASP A 621 -12.71 11.44 1.11
C ASP A 621 -12.81 10.08 0.38
N LYS A 622 -12.63 10.09 -0.94
CA LYS A 622 -12.79 8.94 -1.86
C LYS A 622 -14.14 8.19 -1.73
N GLY A 623 -15.17 8.80 -1.13
CA GLY A 623 -16.45 8.15 -0.88
C GLY A 623 -16.47 7.17 0.30
N TRP A 624 -15.33 6.91 0.95
CA TRP A 624 -15.26 6.09 2.17
C TRP A 624 -15.97 6.77 3.36
N GLY A 625 -16.05 8.09 3.33
CA GLY A 625 -16.74 8.91 4.32
C GLY A 625 -15.80 9.54 5.36
N ARG A 626 -16.15 10.77 5.76
CA ARG A 626 -15.40 11.69 6.62
C ARG A 626 -15.38 11.27 8.11
N GLY A 627 -15.47 12.25 9.01
CA GLY A 627 -15.54 12.02 10.45
C GLY A 627 -14.20 11.58 11.02
N LYS A 628 -14.14 10.39 11.61
CA LYS A 628 -12.95 9.87 12.30
C LYS A 628 -11.92 9.19 11.39
N ARG A 629 -12.15 9.01 10.09
CA ARG A 629 -11.09 8.54 9.19
C ARG A 629 -9.96 9.58 9.09
N PRO A 630 -8.70 9.15 8.87
CA PRO A 630 -7.59 10.07 8.63
C PRO A 630 -7.93 10.98 7.45
N VAL A 631 -7.52 12.25 7.53
CA VAL A 631 -7.63 13.15 6.38
C VAL A 631 -6.65 12.70 5.29
N ILE A 632 -7.17 12.59 4.08
CA ILE A 632 -6.44 12.28 2.83
C ILE A 632 -6.73 13.38 1.81
N TYR A 633 -6.04 13.36 0.67
CA TYR A 633 -5.99 14.45 -0.30
C TYR A 633 -5.55 15.78 0.34
N VAL A 634 -4.48 15.72 1.12
CA VAL A 634 -3.80 16.87 1.72
C VAL A 634 -2.30 16.85 1.39
N SER A 635 -1.79 17.99 0.94
CA SER A 635 -0.37 18.18 0.66
C SER A 635 0.47 18.39 1.92
N TRP A 636 1.80 18.40 1.79
CA TRP A 636 2.69 18.79 2.88
C TRP A 636 2.46 20.23 3.32
N ASP A 637 2.15 21.13 2.36
CA ASP A 637 1.78 22.52 2.62
C ASP A 637 0.44 22.63 3.37
N ASP A 638 -0.56 21.82 3.02
CA ASP A 638 -1.85 21.73 3.74
C ASP A 638 -1.66 21.25 5.18
N ALA A 639 -0.86 20.20 5.37
CA ALA A 639 -0.56 19.62 6.66
C ALA A 639 0.22 20.59 7.57
N THR A 640 1.17 21.32 6.98
CA THR A 640 1.91 22.39 7.65
C THR A 640 1.01 23.59 7.98
N ALA A 641 0.13 24.00 7.07
CA ALA A 641 -0.84 25.08 7.30
C ALA A 641 -1.84 24.73 8.42
N TYR A 642 -2.29 23.47 8.50
CA TYR A 642 -3.09 22.98 9.63
C TYR A 642 -2.34 23.12 10.96
N ALA A 643 -1.06 22.72 11.00
CA ALA A 643 -0.23 22.82 12.20
C ALA A 643 0.03 24.27 12.63
N MET A 644 0.25 25.17 11.67
CA MET A 644 0.40 26.62 11.91
C MET A 644 -0.91 27.23 12.43
N TRP A 645 -2.05 26.88 11.85
CA TRP A 645 -3.37 27.32 12.34
C TRP A 645 -3.63 26.82 13.76
N LEU A 646 -3.40 25.53 14.04
CA LEU A 646 -3.62 24.96 15.37
C LEU A 646 -2.70 25.60 16.41
N SER A 647 -1.46 25.94 16.04
CA SER A 647 -0.58 26.76 16.87
C SER A 647 -1.20 28.12 17.19
N GLY A 648 -1.71 28.82 16.17
CA GLY A 648 -2.44 30.07 16.31
C GLY A 648 -3.76 29.97 17.09
N GLN A 649 -4.35 28.79 17.22
CA GLN A 649 -5.56 28.54 18.02
C GLN A 649 -5.28 28.18 19.48
N THR A 650 -4.11 27.62 19.80
CA THR A 650 -3.77 27.07 21.12
C THR A 650 -2.69 27.86 21.86
N GLY A 651 -1.93 28.70 21.16
CA GLY A 651 -0.72 29.35 21.68
C GLY A 651 0.47 28.40 21.83
N GLN A 652 0.36 27.15 21.38
CA GLN A 652 1.39 26.11 21.50
C GLN A 652 2.11 25.89 20.16
N ARG A 653 3.36 25.42 20.19
CA ARG A 653 4.12 25.14 18.95
C ARG A 653 3.78 23.76 18.39
N TYR A 654 2.73 23.69 17.58
CA TYR A 654 2.39 22.54 16.75
C TYR A 654 3.16 22.56 15.41
N ARG A 655 3.48 21.38 14.89
CA ARG A 655 4.20 21.15 13.63
C ARG A 655 3.99 19.70 13.15
N LEU A 656 4.54 19.35 11.99
CA LEU A 656 4.80 17.95 11.65
C LEU A 656 5.91 17.37 12.55
N PRO A 657 5.90 16.06 12.83
CA PRO A 657 7.03 15.38 13.48
C PRO A 657 8.29 15.47 12.61
N THR A 658 9.46 15.41 13.24
CA THR A 658 10.67 15.04 12.48
C THR A 658 10.62 13.54 12.19
N GLU A 659 11.27 13.09 11.13
CA GLU A 659 11.33 11.67 10.77
C GLU A 659 11.94 10.84 11.90
N ALA A 660 12.93 11.40 12.61
CA ALA A 660 13.56 10.80 13.77
C ALA A 660 12.60 10.67 14.97
N GLU A 661 11.81 11.69 15.26
CA GLU A 661 10.74 11.64 16.27
C GLU A 661 9.68 10.60 15.91
N TRP A 662 9.30 10.52 14.63
CA TRP A 662 8.31 9.55 14.16
C TRP A 662 8.81 8.12 14.27
N GLU A 663 10.02 7.77 13.80
CA GLU A 663 10.52 6.39 13.91
C GLU A 663 10.74 5.99 15.37
N TYR A 664 11.24 6.92 16.21
CA TYR A 664 11.38 6.70 17.65
C TYR A 664 10.04 6.33 18.30
N ALA A 665 9.00 7.11 18.01
CA ALA A 665 7.65 6.92 18.51
C ALA A 665 6.96 5.68 17.92
N ALA A 666 7.18 5.38 16.63
CA ALA A 666 6.65 4.20 15.95
C ALA A 666 7.22 2.91 16.55
N ARG A 667 8.53 2.86 16.81
CA ARG A 667 9.20 1.73 17.47
C ARG A 667 8.76 1.54 18.92
N ALA A 668 8.47 2.62 19.65
CA ALA A 668 8.09 2.58 21.06
C ALA A 668 9.04 1.74 21.95
N GLY A 669 10.35 1.80 21.65
CA GLY A 669 11.40 1.06 22.34
C GLY A 669 11.74 -0.32 21.75
N THR A 670 11.03 -0.83 20.73
CA THR A 670 11.40 -2.08 20.05
C THR A 670 12.54 -1.89 19.04
N THR A 671 13.31 -2.95 18.80
CA THR A 671 14.31 -3.03 17.72
C THR A 671 13.86 -3.89 16.54
N THR A 672 12.68 -4.50 16.63
CA THR A 672 12.06 -5.37 15.63
C THR A 672 11.53 -4.58 14.42
N PRO A 673 11.14 -5.25 13.33
CA PRO A 673 10.53 -4.61 12.17
C PRO A 673 9.27 -3.80 12.49
N PHE A 674 8.45 -4.26 13.44
CA PHE A 674 7.24 -3.57 13.91
C PHE A 674 7.25 -3.37 15.43
N SER A 675 6.43 -2.46 15.95
CA SER A 675 6.18 -2.34 17.40
C SER A 675 5.44 -3.54 18.00
N THR A 676 4.81 -4.36 17.15
CA THR A 676 4.18 -5.64 17.50
C THR A 676 5.15 -6.82 17.53
N GLY A 677 6.44 -6.59 17.29
CA GLY A 677 7.49 -7.62 17.19
C GLY A 677 7.88 -7.88 15.72
N ASP A 678 8.25 -9.13 15.42
CA ASP A 678 8.67 -9.55 14.07
C ASP A 678 7.49 -9.86 13.12
N CYS A 679 6.26 -9.85 13.65
CA CYS A 679 5.02 -9.97 12.89
C CYS A 679 4.13 -8.73 13.07
N ILE A 680 3.28 -8.47 12.07
CA ILE A 680 2.11 -7.60 12.20
C ILE A 680 0.95 -8.23 11.43
N THR A 681 -0.24 -8.29 12.03
CA THR A 681 -1.46 -8.84 11.42
C THR A 681 -2.46 -7.73 11.12
N THR A 682 -3.43 -7.99 10.24
CA THR A 682 -4.51 -7.02 9.94
C THR A 682 -5.48 -6.77 11.09
N SER A 683 -5.33 -7.47 12.23
CA SER A 683 -6.00 -7.14 13.49
C SER A 683 -5.27 -6.06 14.30
N GLN A 684 -4.01 -5.76 13.93
CA GLN A 684 -3.13 -4.77 14.56
C GLN A 684 -2.87 -3.56 13.65
N ALA A 685 -2.89 -3.75 12.33
CA ALA A 685 -2.66 -2.70 11.32
C ALA A 685 -3.69 -2.75 10.17
N ASN A 686 -3.72 -1.69 9.35
CA ASN A 686 -4.53 -1.64 8.14
C ASN A 686 -3.63 -1.69 6.90
N TYR A 687 -3.66 -2.80 6.18
CA TYR A 687 -2.80 -3.10 5.02
C TYR A 687 -3.40 -4.28 4.22
N ASP A 688 -2.77 -4.71 3.13
CA ASP A 688 -3.18 -5.90 2.39
C ASP A 688 -2.73 -7.21 3.08
N GLY A 689 -3.64 -7.82 3.82
CA GLY A 689 -3.45 -9.11 4.51
C GLY A 689 -3.44 -10.34 3.62
N ASN A 690 -3.52 -10.21 2.29
CA ASN A 690 -3.27 -11.32 1.36
C ASN A 690 -1.78 -11.70 1.28
N TYR A 691 -0.90 -10.89 1.84
CA TYR A 691 0.54 -11.10 1.86
C TYR A 691 1.04 -11.34 3.29
N ASP A 692 2.11 -12.14 3.42
CA ASP A 692 2.79 -12.39 4.69
C ASP A 692 4.05 -11.51 4.80
N TYR A 693 4.57 -11.35 6.02
CA TYR A 693 5.90 -10.81 6.26
C TYR A 693 6.82 -11.93 6.76
N ALA A 694 7.97 -12.11 6.11
CA ALA A 694 9.01 -13.08 6.49
C ALA A 694 8.53 -14.54 6.73
N ASN A 695 7.41 -14.95 6.11
CA ASN A 695 6.70 -16.23 6.36
C ASN A 695 6.30 -16.43 7.84
N CYS A 696 6.05 -15.35 8.59
CA CYS A 696 5.77 -15.42 10.02
C CYS A 696 4.33 -15.84 10.36
N GLY A 697 3.50 -16.14 9.37
CA GLY A 697 2.13 -16.63 9.53
C GLY A 697 1.09 -15.52 9.68
N ALA A 698 1.43 -14.29 9.28
CA ALA A 698 0.57 -13.11 9.43
C ALA A 698 -0.31 -12.82 8.20
N LYS A 699 -0.24 -13.64 7.14
CA LYS A 699 -1.23 -13.66 6.05
C LYS A 699 -2.60 -14.06 6.58
N THR A 700 -3.49 -13.09 6.72
CA THR A 700 -4.87 -13.28 7.24
C THR A 700 -5.92 -13.46 6.14
N GLY A 701 -5.60 -13.11 4.89
CA GLY A 701 -6.58 -13.02 3.79
C GLY A 701 -7.58 -11.86 3.95
N VAL A 702 -7.35 -10.93 4.89
CA VAL A 702 -8.20 -9.76 5.10
C VAL A 702 -7.56 -8.56 4.41
N TYR A 703 -8.24 -7.98 3.43
CA TYR A 703 -7.87 -6.72 2.81
C TYR A 703 -9.11 -5.80 2.83
N ARG A 704 -8.97 -4.57 3.33
CA ARG A 704 -10.12 -3.69 3.59
C ARG A 704 -10.56 -2.85 2.39
N GLY A 705 -9.67 -2.58 1.43
CA GLY A 705 -9.97 -1.68 0.31
C GLY A 705 -10.10 -0.18 0.67
N GLU A 706 -9.94 0.18 1.95
CA GLU A 706 -10.15 1.53 2.47
C GLU A 706 -9.38 1.84 3.76
N THR A 707 -9.31 3.12 4.12
CA THR A 707 -8.83 3.58 5.44
C THR A 707 -9.85 3.26 6.54
N VAL A 708 -9.35 2.90 7.72
CA VAL A 708 -10.18 2.72 8.93
C VAL A 708 -10.27 4.03 9.72
N PRO A 709 -11.28 4.21 10.58
CA PRO A 709 -11.30 5.31 11.56
C PRO A 709 -10.03 5.30 12.40
N ALA A 710 -9.42 6.47 12.58
CA ALA A 710 -8.21 6.62 13.36
C ALA A 710 -8.48 6.34 14.85
N GLY A 711 -7.56 5.62 15.51
CA GLY A 711 -7.72 5.08 16.85
C GLY A 711 -8.64 3.85 16.94
N SER A 712 -8.83 3.09 15.85
CA SER A 712 -9.72 1.91 15.85
C SER A 712 -8.99 0.57 15.97
N LEU A 713 -7.71 0.53 15.64
CA LEU A 713 -6.84 -0.63 15.82
C LEU A 713 -6.02 -0.52 17.12
N PRO A 714 -5.41 -1.61 17.62
CA PRO A 714 -4.55 -1.59 18.79
C PRO A 714 -3.42 -0.56 18.71
N ALA A 715 -3.20 0.17 19.79
CA ALA A 715 -2.05 1.05 19.92
C ALA A 715 -0.73 0.27 20.07
N ASN A 716 0.38 0.92 19.74
CA ASN A 716 1.73 0.47 20.06
C ASN A 716 2.02 0.59 21.58
N PRO A 717 3.17 0.08 22.09
CA PRO A 717 3.51 0.12 23.51
C PRO A 717 3.53 1.51 24.18
N TRP A 718 3.53 2.60 23.42
CA TRP A 718 3.46 3.98 23.93
C TRP A 718 2.09 4.66 23.73
N GLY A 719 1.05 3.90 23.37
CA GLY A 719 -0.32 4.43 23.25
C GLY A 719 -0.62 5.15 21.94
N LEU A 720 0.23 4.99 20.92
CA LEU A 720 0.04 5.57 19.59
C LEU A 720 -0.64 4.55 18.67
N HIS A 721 -1.73 4.94 18.03
CA HIS A 721 -2.48 4.10 17.10
C HIS A 721 -2.06 4.35 15.64
N GLU A 722 -2.29 3.32 14.81
CA GLU A 722 -2.04 3.30 13.36
C GLU A 722 -0.62 3.76 12.93
N MET A 723 0.40 3.63 13.79
CA MET A 723 1.82 3.84 13.42
C MET A 723 2.36 2.85 12.36
N HIS A 724 1.51 1.94 11.89
CA HIS A 724 1.79 0.93 10.88
C HIS A 724 0.55 0.77 9.98
N GLY A 725 0.65 1.19 8.73
CA GLY A 725 -0.44 1.12 7.77
C GLY A 725 -1.47 2.26 7.93
N ASN A 726 -2.67 2.01 7.43
CA ASN A 726 -3.75 2.97 7.26
C ASN A 726 -3.43 4.07 6.24
N VAL A 727 -2.57 5.03 6.55
CA VAL A 727 -2.09 6.06 5.60
C VAL A 727 -0.61 6.33 5.77
N TRP A 728 0.05 6.71 4.68
CA TRP A 728 1.35 7.37 4.75
C TRP A 728 1.21 8.71 5.48
N GLU A 729 2.23 9.13 6.23
CA GLU A 729 2.18 10.35 7.04
C GLU A 729 3.30 11.34 6.66
N TRP A 730 2.96 12.61 6.43
CA TRP A 730 3.93 13.69 6.18
C TRP A 730 4.85 14.01 7.37
N MET A 731 6.16 13.98 7.15
CA MET A 731 7.20 14.44 8.09
C MET A 731 7.64 15.87 7.78
N ALA A 732 8.33 16.55 8.70
CA ALA A 732 8.94 17.85 8.45
C ALA A 732 10.10 17.79 7.43
N ASP A 733 10.81 16.66 7.40
CA ASP A 733 12.09 16.45 6.72
C ASP A 733 12.01 16.45 5.18
N CYS A 734 13.09 16.92 4.56
CA CYS A 734 13.30 16.87 3.12
C CYS A 734 13.94 15.54 2.70
N TRP A 735 13.67 15.08 1.47
CA TRP A 735 14.13 13.77 1.05
C TRP A 735 15.66 13.71 0.88
N HIS A 736 16.22 12.58 1.29
CA HIS A 736 17.63 12.20 1.15
C HIS A 736 17.69 10.70 0.82
N ASP A 737 18.41 10.31 -0.24
CA ASP A 737 18.46 8.91 -0.74
C ASP A 737 19.20 7.91 0.19
N SER A 738 19.71 8.37 1.34
CA SER A 738 20.30 7.58 2.42
C SER A 738 20.28 8.37 3.73
N TYR A 739 20.64 7.75 4.85
CA TYR A 739 20.98 8.42 6.12
C TYR A 739 22.46 8.87 6.19
N GLY A 740 23.16 8.96 5.06
CA GLY A 740 24.56 9.42 5.01
C GLY A 740 24.67 10.88 5.41
N GLY A 741 25.01 11.15 6.68
CA GLY A 741 25.06 12.50 7.25
C GLY A 741 23.80 12.93 8.03
N ALA A 742 22.87 12.01 8.32
CA ALA A 742 21.62 12.32 8.99
C ALA A 742 21.80 12.95 10.39
N PRO A 743 20.93 13.89 10.81
CA PRO A 743 20.93 14.47 12.16
C PRO A 743 20.82 13.43 13.27
N THR A 744 21.75 13.47 14.23
CA THR A 744 21.82 12.48 15.33
C THR A 744 21.12 12.93 16.62
N ASP A 745 20.40 14.05 16.61
CA ASP A 745 19.79 14.67 17.80
C ASP A 745 18.26 14.88 17.73
N GLY A 746 17.61 14.29 16.73
CA GLY A 746 16.17 14.38 16.52
C GLY A 746 15.70 15.61 15.75
N GLY A 747 16.60 16.51 15.35
CA GLY A 747 16.27 17.62 14.44
C GLY A 747 15.78 17.13 13.07
N ALA A 748 14.99 17.95 12.38
CA ALA A 748 14.59 17.69 11.00
C ALA A 748 15.76 17.91 10.04
N TRP A 749 15.83 17.10 8.99
CA TRP A 749 16.87 17.17 7.97
C TRP A 749 16.40 18.01 6.77
N GLY A 750 16.93 19.23 6.62
CA GLY A 750 16.46 20.22 5.64
C GLY A 750 17.41 20.48 4.45
N GLU A 751 17.09 21.53 3.69
CA GLU A 751 17.82 21.97 2.49
C GLU A 751 19.27 22.33 2.81
N GLU A 752 19.51 22.89 3.99
CA GLU A 752 20.82 23.30 4.50
C GLU A 752 21.82 22.15 4.67
N ASN A 753 21.36 20.90 4.54
CA ASN A 753 22.17 19.69 4.54
C ASN A 753 22.15 18.94 3.18
N ASN A 754 21.77 19.62 2.09
CA ASN A 754 21.54 19.09 0.73
C ASN A 754 20.27 18.24 0.54
N GLY A 755 19.24 18.45 1.37
CA GLY A 755 17.95 17.77 1.22
C GLY A 755 17.12 18.28 0.04
N ASP A 756 16.55 17.37 -0.75
CA ASP A 756 15.61 17.72 -1.82
C ASP A 756 14.25 18.08 -1.21
N CYS A 757 14.07 19.35 -0.84
CA CYS A 757 12.84 19.82 -0.20
C CYS A 757 11.63 19.91 -1.15
N SER A 758 11.79 19.65 -2.45
CA SER A 758 10.66 19.43 -3.36
C SER A 758 9.97 18.09 -3.10
N ARG A 759 10.68 17.14 -2.46
CA ARG A 759 10.20 15.82 -2.02
C ARG A 759 10.26 15.74 -0.50
N ARG A 760 9.12 15.47 0.15
CA ARG A 760 9.03 15.40 1.63
C ARG A 760 8.92 13.96 2.07
N VAL A 761 9.55 13.64 3.20
CA VAL A 761 9.56 12.27 3.73
C VAL A 761 8.16 11.89 4.21
N VAL A 762 7.73 10.68 3.86
CA VAL A 762 6.52 10.05 4.40
C VAL A 762 6.82 8.69 5.06
N ARG A 763 6.10 8.37 6.14
CA ARG A 763 6.27 7.13 6.93
C ARG A 763 4.96 6.40 7.19
N GLY A 764 4.99 5.21 7.81
CA GLY A 764 3.81 4.42 8.21
C GLY A 764 3.42 3.28 7.27
N GLY A 765 3.36 3.55 5.95
CA GLY A 765 2.69 2.66 4.99
C GLY A 765 1.17 2.87 4.98
N ALA A 766 0.49 2.48 3.91
CA ALA A 766 -0.96 2.70 3.77
C ALA A 766 -1.78 1.40 3.69
N TRP A 767 -3.11 1.55 3.76
CA TRP A 767 -4.14 0.51 3.74
C TRP A 767 -4.06 -0.53 2.60
N PHE A 768 -3.38 -0.20 1.49
CA PHE A 768 -3.19 -1.08 0.32
C PHE A 768 -1.80 -1.69 0.21
N ASN A 769 -0.85 -1.33 1.09
CA ASN A 769 0.52 -1.78 0.95
C ASN A 769 0.72 -3.18 1.54
N PHE A 770 1.71 -3.89 1.02
CA PHE A 770 2.16 -5.18 1.56
C PHE A 770 2.94 -4.98 2.87
N PRO A 771 2.94 -5.94 3.82
CA PRO A 771 3.40 -5.69 5.19
C PRO A 771 4.89 -5.34 5.32
N TRP A 772 5.74 -5.65 4.33
CA TRP A 772 7.15 -5.20 4.32
C TRP A 772 7.33 -3.69 4.14
N ARG A 773 6.30 -2.96 3.66
CA ARG A 773 6.24 -1.48 3.63
C ARG A 773 5.82 -0.87 4.97
N LEU A 774 5.29 -1.66 5.91
CA LEU A 774 4.80 -1.17 7.20
C LEU A 774 5.87 -1.14 8.31
N ARG A 775 7.09 -1.64 8.06
CA ARG A 775 8.16 -1.71 9.08
C ARG A 775 8.52 -0.29 9.56
N SER A 776 8.83 -0.12 10.85
CA SER A 776 9.15 1.20 11.44
C SER A 776 10.27 1.94 10.71
N ALA A 777 11.20 1.22 10.07
CA ALA A 777 12.33 1.80 9.32
C ALA A 777 12.01 2.18 7.86
N VAL A 778 10.85 1.82 7.32
CA VAL A 778 10.51 2.12 5.92
C VAL A 778 10.26 3.61 5.77
N ARG A 779 11.04 4.21 4.88
CA ARG A 779 10.85 5.57 4.35
C ARG A 779 10.23 5.49 2.96
N SER A 780 9.55 6.55 2.57
CA SER A 780 9.30 6.91 1.17
C SER A 780 9.29 8.43 1.08
N ASP A 781 9.33 8.98 -0.13
CA ASP A 781 8.99 10.37 -0.39
C ASP A 781 7.65 10.52 -1.13
N ARG A 782 7.13 11.74 -1.15
CA ARG A 782 6.15 12.27 -2.11
C ARG A 782 6.51 13.74 -2.41
N ASN A 783 6.03 14.30 -3.52
CA ASN A 783 6.31 15.70 -3.84
C ASN A 783 5.55 16.60 -2.86
N ALA A 784 6.14 17.71 -2.39
CA ALA A 784 5.56 18.52 -1.30
C ALA A 784 4.14 19.06 -1.61
N ASN A 785 3.85 19.28 -2.88
CA ASN A 785 2.56 19.74 -3.42
C ASN A 785 1.60 18.60 -3.83
N GLU A 786 1.98 17.34 -3.65
CA GLU A 786 1.19 16.16 -3.99
C GLU A 786 0.10 15.92 -2.94
N ALA A 787 -1.11 15.50 -3.35
CA ALA A 787 -2.23 15.28 -2.45
C ALA A 787 -3.05 14.08 -2.93
N ASP A 788 -2.88 12.92 -2.29
CA ASP A 788 -3.39 11.62 -2.76
C ASP A 788 -4.38 10.96 -1.77
N PHE A 789 -4.99 9.82 -2.15
CA PHE A 789 -6.00 9.11 -1.35
C PHE A 789 -5.44 8.18 -0.26
N TYR A 790 -4.13 8.17 -0.02
CA TYR A 790 -3.45 7.25 0.90
C TYR A 790 -2.40 7.94 1.79
N THR A 791 -2.18 9.24 1.65
CA THR A 791 -1.28 10.07 2.45
C THR A 791 -2.08 11.09 3.25
N GLY A 792 -1.85 11.09 4.57
CA GLY A 792 -2.32 12.06 5.55
C GLY A 792 -1.16 12.55 6.41
N PHE A 793 -1.40 12.84 7.68
CA PHE A 793 -0.36 13.25 8.63
C PHE A 793 -0.82 13.10 10.10
N ARG A 794 0.15 13.03 11.03
CA ARG A 794 -0.08 13.34 12.44
C ARG A 794 0.77 14.53 12.88
N LEU A 795 0.44 15.10 14.03
CA LEU A 795 1.12 16.28 14.57
C LEU A 795 2.17 15.94 15.62
N ALA A 796 3.17 16.80 15.73
CA ALA A 796 4.04 16.92 16.89
C ALA A 796 3.86 18.30 17.56
N ARG A 797 4.12 18.38 18.87
CA ARG A 797 4.13 19.60 19.68
C ARG A 797 5.36 19.64 20.59
N GLY A 798 5.96 20.81 20.74
CA GLY A 798 6.94 21.05 21.82
C GLY A 798 6.28 21.01 23.21
N MET A 799 7.03 20.54 24.21
CA MET A 799 6.63 20.45 25.62
C MET A 799 7.32 21.52 26.48
#